data_AF-A0A2K2H8A0-F1
#
_entry.id   AF-A0A2K2H8A0-F1
#
_cell.length_a   1.000
_cell.length_b   1.000
_cell.length_c   1.000
_cell.angle_alpha   90.00
_cell.angle_beta   90.00
_cell.angle_gamma   90.00
#
_symmetry.space_group_name_H-M   'P 1'
#
loop_
_entity.id
_entity.type
_entity.pdbx_description
1 polymer ?
#
loop_
_entity_poly.entity_id
_entity_poly.type
_entity_poly.pdbx_seq_one_letter_code
_entity_poly.pdbx_strand_id
1 'polypeptide(L)'
;MLLGLFGCGGAGSSSDQPAATAVPTQLVAGFVEDGPIVDAKVSLLDPVTGETARRCWTSGVGRCEATTDDRGHFRMQLALDVDPDGYRLVSTGGRDHATGISFEEDGLGFSAPLSAFIGTRERLVLSPLTTLLDRLVQGGSSLDQALQQLTAWAGLSYPGPLLAQPPPYIVLERNLLLVELWRLMRENGGGDPWNVLGQHVLSGQPLFSSGILNQQELAGLLDSPTVTPQRLTEQTILLMDLSRQLEAENSADSAFARVNRALVADLLGRELDTFFTTKDAAVFDSADAAYQANRKQVFSAISDAVNGAVPLWNWIPQKILQHVLFKYHPNNQSLTEFAAFQQTDPALFAAGLVRVADGQTISLMTDSRIAEIASGQPQHRVSQPLAVTELLLPGDNLSRVGYYYNSDISHLSRVDDLARAVLDDQLSDELLVKLVKGTAKSGMVQGWVGDELFPTDLSRLIENRINGSEFRGKAYVEQANVASDWGLFADALEALDRAENYFYVVLNAKGTVFFADSDAENYRELAVGYLNAGNFSAADRVLTYLHQSIARPIGTRNAYAQVFSAGMKLADRAIDQGDLASARSVIDRLRQIAMETPADFSRTGTASYKSRVFHLVETARRYAAIGVGQEVLDLYYGPGMVAELRTDDGLQSGDGTFKNKTGSYTKAYMDEMAQALYQAGDVSGAFSLLDSLSASSRAKGYKSLAAFIALHEEEQGGLLSPHPVEPPDSEMNALDLVYYKVPTDLFNPTQKEAQIDALTYFVRSRTVPFMALSLIDAGYNLVAADVLVQAVDLVRQLKDNQAKPFNLGSSKIDFGFAKIADLYVDIGRDQEARLLLEEAEAQVLPNMTDAGQINQSLVRMADVYLRMGDATAAENLLSRASASLSLDSYKVLIDALFRIHSGVIAGFVADYVTLADQILTDVNLTDKELASIEKHLIYAASFYSALGEQGAAVAVLDRARLVADRVTVDNEHINRLIDWVAGYAKIDDYSGALKAVRAIEQEGFRVSRNKALLAIGEVYAARDDFPKIDTAGVDIDRDGQPDFFNPLATAEEIQNSGLITDDDMDGDGVPDAQDARPMYFDNAR
;
A
#
# COMPACT_ATOMS: atom_id res chain seq x y z
N MET A 1 4.03 -1.03 -68.35
CA MET A 1 5.08 -1.99 -68.78
C MET A 1 5.22 -3.01 -67.66
N LEU A 2 4.81 -4.26 -67.92
CA LEU A 2 4.87 -5.51 -67.12
C LEU A 2 4.35 -5.50 -65.66
N LEU A 3 3.22 -6.11 -65.28
CA LEU A 3 2.81 -7.55 -65.22
C LEU A 3 3.52 -8.40 -64.17
N GLY A 4 2.73 -8.96 -63.24
CA GLY A 4 3.10 -10.08 -62.35
C GLY A 4 2.02 -10.41 -61.29
N LEU A 5 1.05 -11.24 -61.67
CA LEU A 5 -0.10 -11.76 -60.89
C LEU A 5 0.25 -13.03 -60.06
N PHE A 6 -0.72 -13.40 -59.19
CA PHE A 6 -1.07 -14.69 -58.53
C PHE A 6 -0.68 -14.83 -57.03
N GLY A 7 -1.58 -15.25 -56.12
CA GLY A 7 -2.91 -15.85 -56.29
C GLY A 7 -3.71 -16.08 -54.99
N CYS A 8 -4.95 -16.55 -55.17
CA CYS A 8 -6.10 -16.68 -54.27
C CYS A 8 -6.03 -17.68 -53.08
N GLY A 9 -6.93 -17.45 -52.11
CA GLY A 9 -7.70 -18.45 -51.32
C GLY A 9 -8.30 -17.79 -50.07
N GLY A 10 -9.56 -17.30 -50.05
CA GLY A 10 -10.81 -18.04 -49.72
C GLY A 10 -10.96 -18.20 -48.19
N ALA A 11 -12.03 -17.89 -47.46
CA ALA A 11 -13.44 -17.53 -47.68
C ALA A 11 -13.88 -16.71 -46.43
N GLY A 12 -14.75 -15.70 -46.51
CA GLY A 12 -16.20 -15.89 -46.45
C GLY A 12 -16.77 -15.79 -45.02
N SER A 13 -17.09 -14.59 -44.57
CA SER A 13 -18.30 -14.32 -43.74
C SER A 13 -18.67 -12.85 -43.89
N SER A 14 -19.79 -12.61 -44.56
CA SER A 14 -20.45 -11.32 -44.66
C SER A 14 -21.26 -11.07 -43.38
N SER A 15 -20.83 -10.11 -42.57
CA SER A 15 -21.76 -9.31 -41.78
C SER A 15 -21.83 -7.92 -42.44
N ASP A 16 -22.85 -7.74 -43.28
CA ASP A 16 -23.33 -6.41 -43.66
C ASP A 16 -23.78 -5.71 -42.37
N GLN A 17 -22.89 -4.96 -41.73
CA GLN A 17 -23.33 -3.83 -40.91
C GLN A 17 -23.45 -2.61 -41.83
N PRO A 18 -24.60 -1.91 -41.84
CA PRO A 18 -24.73 -0.69 -42.61
C PRO A 18 -23.73 0.34 -42.05
N ALA A 19 -22.84 0.83 -42.91
CA ALA A 19 -22.02 2.00 -42.59
C ALA A 19 -22.98 3.12 -42.14
N ALA A 20 -22.80 3.59 -40.90
CA ALA A 20 -23.64 4.62 -40.31
C ALA A 20 -23.72 5.82 -41.25
N THR A 21 -24.93 6.15 -41.71
CA THR A 21 -25.18 7.33 -42.53
C THR A 21 -24.84 8.57 -41.72
N ALA A 22 -23.79 9.29 -42.11
CA ALA A 22 -23.33 10.51 -41.46
C ALA A 22 -24.49 11.52 -41.35
N VAL A 23 -24.72 12.03 -40.14
CA VAL A 23 -25.75 13.03 -39.85
C VAL A 23 -25.19 14.43 -40.18
N PRO A 24 -25.97 15.36 -40.79
CA PRO A 24 -25.55 16.75 -40.92
C PRO A 24 -25.30 17.39 -39.55
N THR A 25 -24.13 18.03 -39.37
CA THR A 25 -23.72 18.63 -38.09
C THR A 25 -23.42 20.13 -38.22
N GLN A 26 -23.59 20.88 -37.13
CA GLN A 26 -23.10 22.24 -36.92
C GLN A 26 -21.88 22.22 -35.98
N LEU A 27 -20.95 23.15 -36.17
CA LEU A 27 -19.76 23.29 -35.33
C LEU A 27 -20.07 24.12 -34.08
N VAL A 28 -19.67 23.60 -32.92
CA VAL A 28 -19.60 24.34 -31.67
C VAL A 28 -18.14 24.34 -31.25
N ALA A 29 -17.51 25.52 -31.27
CA ALA A 29 -16.09 25.67 -30.98
C ALA A 29 -15.82 26.95 -30.20
N GLY A 30 -14.76 26.91 -29.40
CA GLY A 30 -14.40 28.01 -28.51
C GLY A 30 -13.16 27.71 -27.69
N PHE A 31 -12.99 28.48 -26.63
CA PHE A 31 -11.81 28.46 -25.77
C PHE A 31 -12.22 28.32 -24.30
N VAL A 32 -11.48 27.51 -23.57
CA VAL A 32 -11.48 27.53 -22.10
C VAL A 32 -10.27 28.33 -21.67
N GLU A 33 -10.51 29.49 -21.07
CA GLU A 33 -9.42 30.41 -20.76
C GLU A 33 -9.63 31.34 -19.57
N ASP A 34 -8.58 31.40 -18.75
CA ASP A 34 -8.04 32.53 -18.00
C ASP A 34 -6.56 32.77 -18.39
N GLY A 35 -6.18 32.15 -19.52
CA GLY A 35 -4.91 31.54 -19.89
C GLY A 35 -5.26 30.27 -20.71
N PRO A 36 -4.44 29.78 -21.66
CA PRO A 36 -4.80 28.56 -22.41
C PRO A 36 -4.92 27.33 -21.49
N ILE A 37 -6.15 26.81 -21.29
CA ILE A 37 -6.36 25.62 -20.47
C ILE A 37 -6.30 24.37 -21.34
N VAL A 38 -5.25 23.59 -21.20
CA VAL A 38 -4.99 22.37 -21.98
C VAL A 38 -5.67 21.17 -21.31
N ASP A 39 -6.14 20.21 -22.10
CA ASP A 39 -6.76 18.96 -21.64
C ASP A 39 -8.04 19.11 -20.79
N ALA A 40 -8.70 20.28 -20.83
CA ALA A 40 -9.98 20.47 -20.17
C ALA A 40 -11.08 19.74 -20.93
N LYS A 41 -11.89 18.97 -20.19
CA LYS A 41 -13.10 18.36 -20.72
C LYS A 41 -14.19 19.42 -20.80
N VAL A 42 -14.74 19.62 -22.00
CA VAL A 42 -15.82 20.57 -22.28
C VAL A 42 -17.06 19.80 -22.69
N SER A 43 -18.15 19.97 -21.95
CA SER A 43 -19.43 19.30 -22.17
C SER A 43 -20.56 20.30 -22.40
N LEU A 44 -21.48 19.95 -23.31
CA LEU A 44 -22.76 20.65 -23.47
C LEU A 44 -23.77 20.05 -22.48
N LEU A 45 -24.29 20.83 -21.52
CA LEU A 45 -25.23 20.34 -20.51
C LEU A 45 -26.62 20.96 -20.67
N ASP A 46 -27.65 20.15 -20.49
CA ASP A 46 -29.03 20.62 -20.36
C ASP A 46 -29.20 21.28 -18.98
N PRO A 47 -29.61 22.56 -18.89
CA PRO A 47 -29.73 23.28 -17.63
C PRO A 47 -30.88 22.78 -16.75
N VAL A 48 -31.85 22.02 -17.29
CA VAL A 48 -32.99 21.45 -16.56
C VAL A 48 -32.66 20.08 -15.99
N THR A 49 -32.07 19.20 -16.80
CA THR A 49 -31.78 17.81 -16.36
C THR A 49 -30.37 17.66 -15.77
N GLY A 50 -29.44 18.54 -16.12
CA GLY A 50 -28.02 18.43 -15.78
C GLY A 50 -27.26 17.40 -16.64
N GLU A 51 -27.93 16.74 -17.59
CA GLU A 51 -27.32 15.71 -18.42
C GLU A 51 -26.53 16.30 -19.60
N THR A 52 -25.48 15.59 -20.02
CA THR A 52 -24.75 15.94 -21.24
C THR A 52 -25.63 15.71 -22.47
N ALA A 53 -25.68 16.72 -23.34
CA ALA A 53 -26.37 16.63 -24.61
C ALA A 53 -25.85 15.43 -25.41
N ARG A 54 -26.77 14.71 -26.05
CA ARG A 54 -26.46 13.59 -26.93
C ARG A 54 -26.66 14.01 -28.38
N ARG A 55 -26.12 13.22 -29.30
CA ARG A 55 -26.11 13.47 -30.76
C ARG A 55 -24.99 14.39 -31.23
N CYS A 56 -23.80 14.12 -30.72
CA CYS A 56 -22.56 14.65 -31.26
C CYS A 56 -21.78 13.61 -32.06
N TRP A 57 -20.74 14.09 -32.75
CA TRP A 57 -19.91 13.36 -33.72
C TRP A 57 -20.63 13.06 -35.04
N THR A 58 -19.85 12.61 -36.04
CA THR A 58 -20.36 12.27 -37.38
C THR A 58 -21.34 11.09 -37.36
N SER A 59 -21.29 10.24 -36.33
CA SER A 59 -22.22 9.11 -36.11
C SER A 59 -23.60 9.56 -35.62
N GLY A 60 -23.72 10.73 -35.00
CA GLY A 60 -24.99 11.24 -34.44
C GLY A 60 -25.49 10.52 -33.18
N VAL A 61 -24.65 9.69 -32.54
CA VAL A 61 -24.97 8.89 -31.33
C VAL A 61 -24.06 9.27 -30.14
N GLY A 62 -23.00 10.06 -30.35
CA GLY A 62 -22.03 10.41 -29.32
C GLY A 62 -22.51 11.43 -28.29
N ARG A 63 -21.80 11.49 -27.16
CA ARG A 63 -21.93 12.56 -26.16
C ARG A 63 -21.31 13.85 -26.68
N CYS A 64 -21.93 14.99 -26.37
CA CYS A 64 -21.44 16.30 -26.77
C CYS A 64 -20.34 16.80 -25.85
N GLU A 65 -19.16 16.20 -26.04
CA GLU A 65 -17.96 16.47 -25.27
C GLU A 65 -16.76 16.66 -26.19
N ALA A 66 -15.80 17.46 -25.75
CA ALA A 66 -14.53 17.69 -26.41
C ALA A 66 -13.44 17.96 -25.38
N THR A 67 -12.19 17.74 -25.77
CA THR A 67 -11.01 18.14 -25.00
C THR A 67 -10.39 19.38 -25.64
N THR A 68 -9.89 20.30 -24.82
CA THR A 68 -9.13 21.45 -25.30
C THR A 68 -7.71 21.08 -25.75
N ASP A 69 -7.21 21.76 -26.78
CA ASP A 69 -5.83 21.63 -27.27
C ASP A 69 -4.82 22.50 -26.48
N ASP A 70 -3.57 22.59 -26.96
CA ASP A 70 -2.47 23.39 -26.40
C ASP A 70 -2.76 24.89 -26.31
N ARG A 71 -3.82 25.37 -26.98
CA ARG A 71 -4.28 26.76 -26.96
C ARG A 71 -5.59 26.93 -26.19
N GLY A 72 -6.03 25.91 -25.47
CA GLY A 72 -7.31 25.91 -24.78
C GLY A 72 -8.51 25.82 -25.72
N HIS A 73 -8.31 25.48 -27.00
CA HIS A 73 -9.37 25.47 -27.99
C HIS A 73 -10.05 24.10 -28.07
N PHE A 74 -11.38 24.08 -28.03
CA PHE A 74 -12.18 22.87 -28.18
C PHE A 74 -13.05 22.96 -29.44
N ARG A 75 -13.41 21.79 -29.96
CA ARG A 75 -14.34 21.65 -31.08
C ARG A 75 -15.23 20.43 -30.90
N MET A 76 -16.53 20.62 -31.08
CA MET A 76 -17.49 19.52 -31.13
C MET A 76 -18.46 19.71 -32.31
N GLN A 77 -18.87 18.58 -32.90
CA GLN A 77 -19.85 18.56 -33.97
C GLN A 77 -21.19 18.14 -33.39
N LEU A 78 -22.15 19.06 -33.40
CA LEU A 78 -23.51 18.86 -32.88
C LEU A 78 -24.46 18.59 -34.05
N ALA A 79 -25.41 17.65 -33.91
CA ALA A 79 -26.42 17.43 -34.95
C ALA A 79 -27.23 18.71 -35.25
N LEU A 80 -27.52 18.95 -36.54
CA LEU A 80 -28.13 20.20 -37.01
C LEU A 80 -29.60 20.40 -36.54
N ASP A 81 -30.24 19.33 -36.07
CA ASP A 81 -31.59 19.30 -35.52
C ASP A 81 -31.65 19.50 -34.00
N VAL A 82 -30.49 19.62 -33.33
CA VAL A 82 -30.41 20.02 -31.93
C VAL A 82 -30.26 21.54 -31.84
N ASP A 83 -31.11 22.20 -31.05
CA ASP A 83 -31.00 23.64 -30.78
C ASP A 83 -29.96 23.88 -29.66
N PRO A 84 -28.79 24.45 -29.98
CA PRO A 84 -27.73 24.66 -28.99
C PRO A 84 -28.06 25.77 -27.98
N ASP A 85 -28.99 26.68 -28.29
CA ASP A 85 -29.22 27.88 -27.48
C ASP A 85 -29.93 27.56 -26.14
N GLY A 86 -30.52 26.36 -26.03
CA GLY A 86 -31.12 25.83 -24.80
C GLY A 86 -30.12 25.17 -23.83
N TYR A 87 -28.85 25.03 -24.21
CA TYR A 87 -27.82 24.37 -23.40
C TYR A 87 -26.90 25.38 -22.70
N ARG A 88 -26.08 24.88 -21.78
CA ARG A 88 -24.91 25.59 -21.23
C ARG A 88 -23.64 24.81 -21.51
N LEU A 89 -22.53 25.53 -21.62
CA LEU A 89 -21.20 24.96 -21.73
C LEU A 89 -20.59 24.85 -20.34
N VAL A 90 -20.00 23.71 -20.04
CA VAL A 90 -19.26 23.48 -18.80
C VAL A 90 -17.93 22.84 -19.14
N SER A 91 -16.88 23.34 -18.50
CA SER A 91 -15.55 22.76 -18.52
C SER A 91 -15.18 22.24 -17.14
N THR A 92 -14.49 21.11 -17.11
CA THR A 92 -13.95 20.48 -15.91
C THR A 92 -12.57 19.91 -16.20
N GLY A 93 -11.67 20.00 -15.22
CA GLY A 93 -10.30 19.51 -15.38
C GLY A 93 -9.45 20.37 -16.32
N GLY A 94 -8.27 19.86 -16.67
CA GLY A 94 -7.28 20.56 -17.49
C GLY A 94 -6.21 21.30 -16.67
N ARG A 95 -5.26 21.90 -17.38
CA ARG A 95 -4.09 22.58 -16.82
C ARG A 95 -3.84 23.90 -17.53
N ASP A 96 -3.61 24.95 -16.76
CA ASP A 96 -3.13 26.23 -17.27
C ASP A 96 -1.60 26.22 -17.31
N HIS A 97 -1.01 26.03 -18.49
CA HIS A 97 0.44 26.08 -18.64
C HIS A 97 1.03 27.49 -18.53
N ALA A 98 0.20 28.54 -18.61
CA ALA A 98 0.64 29.92 -18.49
C ALA A 98 0.73 30.38 -17.03
N THR A 99 -0.24 30.02 -16.18
CA THR A 99 -0.19 30.34 -14.74
C THR A 99 0.34 29.20 -13.87
N GLY A 100 0.38 27.97 -14.39
CA GLY A 100 0.78 26.77 -13.67
C GLY A 100 -0.34 26.10 -12.87
N ILE A 101 -1.58 26.56 -12.94
CA ILE A 101 -2.70 26.03 -12.14
C ILE A 101 -3.24 24.71 -12.72
N SER A 102 -3.66 23.78 -11.85
CA SER A 102 -4.40 22.57 -12.25
C SER A 102 -5.87 22.69 -11.88
N PHE A 103 -6.72 22.62 -12.89
CA PHE A 103 -8.17 22.70 -12.73
C PHE A 103 -8.74 21.39 -12.21
N GLU A 104 -8.03 20.29 -12.45
CA GLU A 104 -8.39 18.96 -11.99
C GLU A 104 -8.18 18.81 -10.48
N GLU A 105 -7.00 19.20 -9.97
CA GLU A 105 -6.66 19.03 -8.55
C GLU A 105 -7.45 19.99 -7.64
N ASP A 106 -7.71 21.19 -8.13
CA ASP A 106 -8.46 22.22 -7.41
C ASP A 106 -9.98 22.03 -7.54
N GLY A 107 -10.44 21.20 -8.49
CA GLY A 107 -11.86 21.07 -8.83
C GLY A 107 -12.45 22.34 -9.42
N LEU A 108 -11.61 23.13 -10.10
CA LEU A 108 -12.00 24.36 -10.78
C LEU A 108 -12.66 24.01 -12.11
N GLY A 109 -13.81 24.63 -12.37
CA GLY A 109 -14.52 24.48 -13.63
C GLY A 109 -15.12 25.81 -14.05
N PHE A 110 -15.14 26.04 -15.36
CA PHE A 110 -15.79 27.22 -15.94
C PHE A 110 -17.06 26.83 -16.66
N SER A 111 -17.98 27.78 -16.74
CA SER A 111 -19.21 27.62 -17.50
C SER A 111 -19.61 28.88 -18.24
N ALA A 112 -20.51 28.74 -19.20
CA ALA A 112 -21.09 29.86 -19.93
C ALA A 112 -22.49 29.50 -20.47
N PRO A 113 -23.45 30.44 -20.46
CA PRO A 113 -24.73 30.23 -21.12
C PRO A 113 -24.56 30.39 -22.64
N LEU A 114 -24.94 29.38 -23.46
CA LEU A 114 -24.76 29.48 -24.92
C LEU A 114 -25.57 30.62 -25.53
N SER A 115 -26.69 30.99 -24.91
CA SER A 115 -27.52 32.13 -25.31
C SER A 115 -26.78 33.48 -25.30
N ALA A 116 -25.61 33.57 -24.65
CA ALA A 116 -24.76 34.76 -24.71
C ALA A 116 -24.01 34.93 -26.05
N PHE A 117 -23.92 33.90 -26.88
CA PHE A 117 -23.07 33.86 -28.08
C PHE A 117 -23.86 33.70 -29.40
N ILE A 118 -25.07 34.25 -29.44
CA ILE A 118 -25.93 34.20 -30.64
C ILE A 118 -25.18 34.83 -31.84
N GLY A 119 -24.93 34.02 -32.87
CA GLY A 119 -24.24 34.43 -34.10
C GLY A 119 -22.72 34.19 -34.12
N THR A 120 -22.12 33.67 -33.05
CA THR A 120 -20.65 33.45 -32.92
C THR A 120 -20.32 32.08 -32.32
N ARG A 121 -20.83 30.99 -32.93
CA ARG A 121 -20.70 29.61 -32.42
C ARG A 121 -19.30 28.96 -32.60
N GLU A 122 -18.37 29.69 -33.21
CA GLU A 122 -16.98 29.26 -33.42
C GLU A 122 -15.99 30.01 -32.51
N ARG A 123 -16.48 30.93 -31.67
CA ARG A 123 -15.65 31.78 -30.78
C ARG A 123 -16.28 31.88 -29.39
N LEU A 124 -16.72 30.75 -28.85
CA LEU A 124 -17.25 30.66 -27.50
C LEU A 124 -16.12 30.84 -26.49
N VAL A 125 -16.42 31.40 -25.32
CA VAL A 125 -15.44 31.61 -24.25
C VAL A 125 -16.00 31.04 -22.96
N LEU A 126 -15.25 30.14 -22.31
CA LEU A 126 -15.46 29.72 -20.93
C LEU A 126 -14.35 30.31 -20.06
N SER A 127 -14.72 31.18 -19.13
CA SER A 127 -13.81 31.91 -18.25
C SER A 127 -14.47 32.15 -16.88
N PRO A 128 -13.73 32.64 -15.87
CA PRO A 128 -14.30 33.06 -14.59
C PRO A 128 -15.50 34.01 -14.73
N LEU A 129 -15.38 35.01 -15.59
CA LEU A 129 -16.44 36.00 -15.80
C LEU A 129 -17.67 35.40 -16.50
N THR A 130 -17.51 34.54 -17.50
CA THR A 130 -18.68 33.85 -18.11
C THR A 130 -19.32 32.84 -17.16
N THR A 131 -18.54 32.30 -16.22
CA THR A 131 -19.05 31.41 -15.17
C THR A 131 -19.98 32.18 -14.24
N LEU A 132 -19.56 33.37 -13.79
CA LEU A 132 -20.42 34.25 -12.99
C LEU A 132 -21.66 34.69 -13.77
N LEU A 133 -21.54 34.97 -15.07
CA LEU A 133 -22.68 35.27 -15.94
C LEU A 133 -23.69 34.10 -15.96
N ASP A 134 -23.20 32.87 -16.14
CA ASP A 134 -24.01 31.65 -16.12
C ASP A 134 -24.75 31.48 -14.77
N ARG A 135 -24.06 31.72 -13.65
CA ARG A 135 -24.67 31.65 -12.30
C ARG A 135 -25.79 32.68 -12.12
N LEU A 136 -25.61 33.91 -12.60
CA LEU A 136 -26.65 34.94 -12.52
C LEU A 136 -27.89 34.59 -13.34
N VAL A 137 -27.69 34.03 -14.55
CA VAL A 137 -28.78 33.58 -15.42
C VAL A 137 -29.53 32.40 -14.79
N GLN A 138 -28.81 31.42 -14.22
CA GLN A 138 -29.42 30.32 -13.48
C GLN A 138 -30.14 30.79 -12.20
N GLY A 139 -29.66 31.86 -11.58
CA GLY A 139 -30.30 32.55 -10.46
C GLY A 139 -31.58 33.32 -10.84
N GLY A 140 -31.98 33.30 -12.11
CA GLY A 140 -33.22 33.92 -12.61
C GLY A 140 -33.06 35.31 -13.22
N SER A 141 -31.83 35.83 -13.36
CA SER A 141 -31.59 37.11 -14.03
C SER A 141 -31.73 36.95 -15.54
N SER A 142 -32.31 37.94 -16.22
CA SER A 142 -32.21 37.97 -17.68
C SER A 142 -30.76 38.21 -18.12
N LEU A 143 -30.37 37.69 -19.29
CA LEU A 143 -29.01 37.81 -19.82
C LEU A 143 -28.52 39.28 -19.84
N ASP A 144 -29.35 40.23 -20.29
CA ASP A 144 -29.00 41.65 -20.34
C ASP A 144 -28.76 42.26 -18.95
N GLN A 145 -29.60 41.90 -17.97
CA GLN A 145 -29.44 42.35 -16.59
C GLN A 145 -28.17 41.77 -15.97
N ALA A 146 -27.93 40.47 -16.17
CA ALA A 146 -26.75 39.79 -15.66
C ALA A 146 -25.46 40.39 -16.25
N LEU A 147 -25.44 40.67 -17.56
CA LEU A 147 -24.33 41.34 -18.23
C LEU A 147 -24.07 42.73 -17.66
N GLN A 148 -25.10 43.55 -17.44
CA GLN A 148 -24.94 44.91 -16.88
C GLN A 148 -24.42 44.87 -15.44
N GLN A 149 -24.98 44.00 -14.60
CA GLN A 149 -24.56 43.83 -13.20
C GLN A 149 -23.11 43.36 -13.10
N LEU A 150 -22.75 42.32 -13.87
CA LEU A 150 -21.40 41.78 -13.88
C LEU A 150 -20.38 42.81 -14.41
N THR A 151 -20.73 43.56 -15.45
CA THR A 151 -19.89 44.64 -16.01
C THR A 151 -19.57 45.69 -14.95
N ALA A 152 -20.58 46.15 -14.22
CA ALA A 152 -20.39 47.14 -13.16
C ALA A 152 -19.58 46.57 -11.98
N TRP A 153 -19.86 45.32 -11.59
CA TRP A 153 -19.17 44.63 -10.51
C TRP A 153 -17.67 44.41 -10.79
N ALA A 154 -17.34 44.04 -12.04
CA ALA A 154 -15.97 43.85 -12.52
C ALA A 154 -15.22 45.16 -12.82
N GLY A 155 -15.89 46.31 -12.70
CA GLY A 155 -15.31 47.63 -12.99
C GLY A 155 -15.03 47.88 -14.48
N LEU A 156 -15.81 47.26 -15.37
CA LEU A 156 -15.67 47.38 -16.84
C LEU A 156 -16.56 48.51 -17.39
N SER A 157 -16.15 49.13 -18.51
CA SER A 157 -16.87 50.27 -19.07
C SER A 157 -18.15 49.91 -19.85
N TYR A 158 -18.23 48.70 -20.41
CA TYR A 158 -19.40 48.17 -21.11
C TYR A 158 -19.29 46.63 -21.23
N PRO A 159 -20.36 45.89 -21.59
CA PRO A 159 -20.38 44.42 -21.51
C PRO A 159 -19.63 43.66 -22.62
N GLY A 160 -19.46 44.27 -23.79
CA GLY A 160 -18.85 43.63 -24.97
C GLY A 160 -17.48 42.95 -24.75
N PRO A 161 -16.57 43.45 -23.89
CA PRO A 161 -15.30 42.79 -23.57
C PRO A 161 -15.45 41.43 -22.87
N LEU A 162 -16.54 41.17 -22.14
CA LEU A 162 -16.74 39.93 -21.36
C LEU A 162 -16.81 38.67 -22.22
N LEU A 163 -17.26 38.81 -23.46
CA LEU A 163 -17.52 37.71 -24.40
C LEU A 163 -16.55 37.74 -25.61
N ALA A 164 -15.56 38.62 -25.58
CA ALA A 164 -14.65 38.85 -26.69
C ALA A 164 -13.52 37.80 -26.72
N GLN A 165 -13.16 37.34 -27.92
CA GLN A 165 -12.01 36.48 -28.14
C GLN A 165 -11.08 37.00 -29.25
N PRO A 166 -9.78 37.27 -28.97
CA PRO A 166 -9.10 37.20 -27.67
C PRO A 166 -9.62 38.25 -26.66
N PRO A 167 -9.51 38.02 -25.33
CA PRO A 167 -10.01 38.94 -24.33
C PRO A 167 -9.13 40.20 -24.27
N PRO A 168 -9.71 41.39 -24.05
CA PRO A 168 -8.92 42.57 -23.72
C PRO A 168 -8.13 42.36 -22.43
N TYR A 169 -6.95 42.97 -22.31
CA TYR A 169 -6.05 42.79 -21.17
C TYR A 169 -6.75 42.99 -19.81
N ILE A 170 -7.59 44.02 -19.69
CA ILE A 170 -8.35 44.27 -18.46
C ILE A 170 -9.27 43.10 -18.08
N VAL A 171 -9.84 42.39 -19.05
CA VAL A 171 -10.68 41.21 -18.81
C VAL A 171 -9.83 40.03 -18.35
N LEU A 172 -8.67 39.83 -18.98
CA LEU A 172 -7.69 38.83 -18.56
C LEU A 172 -7.25 39.05 -17.11
N GLU A 173 -6.89 40.29 -16.76
CA GLU A 173 -6.53 40.68 -15.39
C GLU A 173 -7.62 40.31 -14.38
N ARG A 174 -8.90 40.59 -14.69
CA ARG A 174 -10.03 40.23 -13.83
C ARG A 174 -10.16 38.72 -13.70
N ASN A 175 -10.05 37.97 -14.79
CA ASN A 175 -10.11 36.51 -14.77
C ASN A 175 -9.02 35.91 -13.88
N LEU A 176 -7.78 36.34 -14.04
CA LEU A 176 -6.64 35.88 -13.22
C LEU A 176 -6.85 36.14 -11.72
N LEU A 177 -7.33 37.34 -11.35
CA LEU A 177 -7.61 37.67 -9.95
C LEU A 177 -8.79 36.89 -9.38
N LEU A 178 -9.80 36.59 -10.19
CA LEU A 178 -10.97 35.82 -9.76
C LEU A 178 -10.62 34.35 -9.52
N VAL A 179 -9.72 33.79 -10.31
CA VAL A 179 -9.22 32.42 -10.10
C VAL A 179 -8.47 32.31 -8.79
N GLU A 180 -7.60 33.29 -8.49
CA GLU A 180 -6.87 33.28 -7.22
C GLU A 180 -7.78 33.53 -6.02
N LEU A 181 -8.76 34.44 -6.15
CA LEU A 181 -9.78 34.65 -5.12
C LEU A 181 -10.61 33.38 -4.88
N TRP A 182 -11.02 32.70 -5.95
CA TRP A 182 -11.74 31.44 -5.86
C TRP A 182 -10.92 30.39 -5.09
N ARG A 183 -9.63 30.27 -5.39
CA ARG A 183 -8.71 29.32 -4.75
C ARG A 183 -8.59 29.59 -3.25
N LEU A 184 -8.37 30.85 -2.86
CA LEU A 184 -8.28 31.24 -1.45
C LEU A 184 -9.59 31.04 -0.69
N MET A 185 -10.74 31.34 -1.31
CA MET A 185 -12.06 31.06 -0.72
C MET A 185 -12.29 29.56 -0.52
N ARG A 186 -11.80 28.74 -1.47
CA ARG A 186 -11.88 27.28 -1.37
C ARG A 186 -11.00 26.74 -0.24
N GLU A 187 -9.76 27.23 -0.12
CA GLU A 187 -8.84 26.93 0.98
C GLU A 187 -9.43 27.28 2.35
N ASN A 188 -10.10 28.43 2.43
CA ASN A 188 -10.68 28.94 3.67
C ASN A 188 -11.88 28.12 4.17
N GLY A 189 -12.44 27.22 3.35
CA GLY A 189 -13.60 26.40 3.71
C GLY A 189 -14.92 27.17 3.64
N GLY A 190 -15.91 26.59 2.95
CA GLY A 190 -17.22 27.22 2.70
C GLY A 190 -18.03 26.53 1.60
N GLY A 191 -19.14 27.14 1.18
CA GLY A 191 -19.91 26.71 0.00
C GLY A 191 -19.14 26.89 -1.32
N ASP A 192 -19.73 26.50 -2.46
CA ASP A 192 -19.15 26.71 -3.80
C ASP A 192 -18.77 28.20 -3.99
N PRO A 193 -17.48 28.55 -4.17
CA PRO A 193 -17.06 29.95 -4.24
C PRO A 193 -17.70 30.70 -5.41
N TRP A 194 -18.04 30.03 -6.52
CA TRP A 194 -18.77 30.66 -7.62
C TRP A 194 -20.17 31.12 -7.22
N ASN A 195 -20.84 30.41 -6.31
CA ASN A 195 -22.13 30.83 -5.78
C ASN A 195 -21.98 32.03 -4.85
N VAL A 196 -20.94 32.04 -4.00
CA VAL A 196 -20.67 33.17 -3.09
C VAL A 196 -20.35 34.45 -3.89
N LEU A 197 -19.48 34.32 -4.90
CA LEU A 197 -19.16 35.43 -5.81
C LEU A 197 -20.40 35.89 -6.60
N GLY A 198 -21.24 34.97 -7.08
CA GLY A 198 -22.51 35.32 -7.74
C GLY A 198 -23.46 36.12 -6.84
N GLN A 199 -23.58 35.74 -5.56
CA GLN A 199 -24.36 36.50 -4.58
C GLN A 199 -23.76 37.88 -4.30
N HIS A 200 -22.44 37.99 -4.29
CA HIS A 200 -21.77 39.28 -4.16
C HIS A 200 -22.05 40.18 -5.38
N VAL A 201 -22.10 39.65 -6.60
CA VAL A 201 -22.50 40.43 -7.79
C VAL A 201 -23.91 41.00 -7.60
N LEU A 202 -24.84 40.21 -7.06
CA LEU A 202 -26.22 40.64 -6.79
C LEU A 202 -26.34 41.70 -5.69
N SER A 203 -25.37 41.80 -4.78
CA SER A 203 -25.33 42.85 -3.74
C SER A 203 -25.15 44.26 -4.32
N GLY A 204 -24.64 44.36 -5.56
CA GLY A 204 -24.39 45.62 -6.25
C GLY A 204 -23.14 46.39 -5.80
N GLN A 205 -22.36 45.87 -4.85
CA GLN A 205 -21.06 46.45 -4.47
C GLN A 205 -19.97 46.04 -5.46
N PRO A 206 -19.22 46.97 -6.07
CA PRO A 206 -18.17 46.63 -7.02
C PRO A 206 -16.96 46.03 -6.31
N LEU A 207 -16.50 44.86 -6.78
CA LEU A 207 -15.27 44.25 -6.28
C LEU A 207 -14.04 45.02 -6.75
N PHE A 208 -14.12 45.68 -7.91
CA PHE A 208 -13.04 46.50 -8.46
C PHE A 208 -13.40 47.98 -8.42
N SER A 209 -12.52 48.80 -7.85
CA SER A 209 -12.66 50.25 -7.76
C SER A 209 -11.39 50.93 -8.24
N SER A 210 -11.51 51.83 -9.22
CA SER A 210 -10.38 52.56 -9.82
C SER A 210 -9.26 51.65 -10.37
N GLY A 211 -9.60 50.49 -10.94
CA GLY A 211 -8.65 49.58 -11.57
C GLY A 211 -8.17 48.42 -10.68
N ILE A 212 -8.25 48.56 -9.36
CA ILE A 212 -7.76 47.57 -8.38
C ILE A 212 -8.88 46.95 -7.54
N LEU A 213 -8.57 45.86 -6.83
CA LEU A 213 -9.48 45.24 -5.86
C LEU A 213 -9.87 46.19 -4.71
N ASN A 214 -11.13 46.14 -4.31
CA ASN A 214 -11.64 46.81 -3.13
C ASN A 214 -11.30 45.98 -1.87
N GLN A 215 -10.41 46.51 -1.04
CA GLN A 215 -9.91 45.83 0.16
C GLN A 215 -11.04 45.40 1.13
N GLN A 216 -12.08 46.22 1.29
CA GLN A 216 -13.17 45.93 2.24
C GLN A 216 -14.05 44.78 1.74
N GLU A 217 -14.43 44.82 0.46
CA GLU A 217 -15.22 43.76 -0.15
C GLU A 217 -14.42 42.44 -0.22
N LEU A 218 -13.12 42.53 -0.56
CA LEU A 218 -12.22 41.39 -0.59
C LEU A 218 -12.09 40.71 0.77
N ALA A 219 -11.85 41.48 1.84
CA ALA A 219 -11.76 40.92 3.18
C ALA A 219 -13.07 40.23 3.60
N GLY A 220 -14.22 40.80 3.24
CA GLY A 220 -15.53 40.18 3.50
C GLY A 220 -15.76 38.87 2.74
N LEU A 221 -15.23 38.73 1.53
CA LEU A 221 -15.32 37.49 0.73
C LEU A 221 -14.40 36.38 1.26
N LEU A 222 -13.25 36.74 1.83
CA LEU A 222 -12.29 35.80 2.40
C LEU A 222 -12.60 35.40 3.85
N ASP A 223 -13.41 36.19 4.56
CA ASP A 223 -13.77 35.95 5.95
C ASP A 223 -14.63 34.68 6.10
N SER A 224 -14.15 33.75 6.92
CA SER A 224 -14.81 32.46 7.18
C SER A 224 -14.51 32.01 8.62
N PRO A 225 -15.42 31.28 9.30
CA PRO A 225 -15.23 30.85 10.70
C PRO A 225 -13.95 30.05 10.97
N THR A 226 -13.38 29.46 9.93
CA THR A 226 -12.18 28.61 9.92
C THR A 226 -10.89 29.39 9.72
N VAL A 227 -10.94 30.68 9.39
CA VAL A 227 -9.77 31.51 9.05
C VAL A 227 -9.37 32.38 10.24
N THR A 228 -8.08 32.38 10.59
CA THR A 228 -7.57 33.25 11.66
C THR A 228 -7.48 34.71 11.20
N PRO A 229 -7.60 35.71 12.10
CA PRO A 229 -7.46 37.11 11.73
C PRO A 229 -6.13 37.45 11.04
N GLN A 230 -5.06 36.76 11.44
CA GLN A 230 -3.75 36.91 10.82
C GLN A 230 -3.76 36.37 9.39
N ARG A 231 -4.29 35.17 9.18
CA ARG A 231 -4.37 34.55 7.85
C ARG A 231 -5.23 35.35 6.89
N LEU A 232 -6.37 35.87 7.37
CA LEU A 232 -7.24 36.76 6.60
C LEU A 232 -6.49 38.01 6.14
N THR A 233 -5.68 38.60 7.03
CA THR A 233 -4.87 39.79 6.73
C THR A 233 -3.81 39.48 5.67
N GLU A 234 -3.10 38.35 5.80
CA GLU A 234 -2.08 37.91 4.85
C GLU A 234 -2.66 37.68 3.45
N GLN A 235 -3.77 36.94 3.34
CA GLN A 235 -4.45 36.68 2.06
C GLN A 235 -4.98 37.96 1.41
N THR A 236 -5.56 38.87 2.20
CA THR A 236 -6.03 40.16 1.72
C THR A 236 -4.88 40.99 1.16
N ILE A 237 -3.74 41.05 1.87
CA ILE A 237 -2.54 41.78 1.41
C ILE A 237 -1.98 41.15 0.13
N LEU A 238 -1.92 39.82 0.05
CA LEU A 238 -1.42 39.09 -1.11
C LEU A 238 -2.22 39.44 -2.38
N LEU A 239 -3.53 39.33 -2.35
CA LEU A 239 -4.40 39.65 -3.49
C LEU A 239 -4.38 41.14 -3.85
N MET A 240 -4.34 42.02 -2.85
CA MET A 240 -4.20 43.48 -3.07
C MET A 240 -2.86 43.84 -3.72
N ASP A 241 -1.78 43.13 -3.41
CA ASP A 241 -0.48 43.34 -4.03
C ASP A 241 -0.45 42.78 -5.45
N LEU A 242 -0.97 41.57 -5.66
CA LEU A 242 -1.11 40.98 -6.99
C LEU A 242 -1.95 41.87 -7.92
N SER A 243 -3.08 42.40 -7.44
CA SER A 243 -3.92 43.33 -8.22
C SER A 243 -3.16 44.59 -8.65
N ARG A 244 -2.40 45.22 -7.75
CA ARG A 244 -1.57 46.39 -8.08
C ARG A 244 -0.45 46.06 -9.05
N GLN A 245 0.13 44.87 -8.95
CA GLN A 245 1.18 44.43 -9.85
C GLN A 245 0.67 44.13 -11.26
N LEU A 246 -0.52 43.53 -11.38
CA LEU A 246 -1.14 43.24 -12.68
C LEU A 246 -1.65 44.50 -13.39
N GLU A 247 -2.12 45.50 -12.65
CA GLU A 247 -2.49 46.81 -13.22
C GLU A 247 -1.27 47.49 -13.88
N ALA A 248 -0.06 47.26 -13.35
CA ALA A 248 1.18 47.82 -13.87
C ALA A 248 1.75 47.07 -15.09
N GLU A 249 1.15 45.94 -15.46
CA GLU A 249 1.60 45.11 -16.59
C GLU A 249 0.99 45.53 -17.93
N ASN A 250 1.69 45.19 -19.02
CA ASN A 250 1.33 45.62 -20.37
C ASN A 250 1.16 44.46 -21.38
N SER A 251 1.29 43.21 -20.95
CA SER A 251 1.16 42.03 -21.79
C SER A 251 0.58 40.84 -21.03
N ALA A 252 -0.03 39.88 -21.75
CA ALA A 252 -0.54 38.65 -21.14
C ALA A 252 0.59 37.80 -20.53
N ASP A 253 1.71 37.62 -21.25
CA ASP A 253 2.84 36.81 -20.79
C ASP A 253 3.43 37.32 -19.47
N SER A 254 3.57 38.64 -19.32
CA SER A 254 4.09 39.23 -18.08
C SER A 254 3.07 39.15 -16.93
N ALA A 255 1.78 39.23 -17.22
CA ALA A 255 0.73 38.98 -16.23
C ALA A 255 0.71 37.53 -15.75
N PHE A 256 0.80 36.56 -16.67
CA PHE A 256 0.88 35.13 -16.34
C PHE A 256 2.10 34.81 -15.46
N ALA A 257 3.27 35.31 -15.84
CA ALA A 257 4.50 35.13 -15.06
C ALA A 257 4.39 35.74 -13.65
N ARG A 258 3.70 36.88 -13.50
CA ARG A 258 3.45 37.47 -12.18
C ARG A 258 2.54 36.63 -11.31
N VAL A 259 1.44 36.15 -11.87
CA VAL A 259 0.50 35.26 -11.17
C VAL A 259 1.23 34.01 -10.73
N ASN A 260 1.95 33.34 -11.65
CA ASN A 260 2.71 32.15 -11.33
C ASN A 260 3.71 32.38 -10.18
N ARG A 261 4.50 33.47 -10.22
CA ARG A 261 5.43 33.80 -9.13
C ARG A 261 4.75 34.05 -7.79
N ALA A 262 3.61 34.74 -7.80
CA ALA A 262 2.84 34.99 -6.57
C ALA A 262 2.33 33.67 -5.96
N LEU A 263 1.82 32.78 -6.81
CA LEU A 263 1.33 31.46 -6.41
C LEU A 263 2.45 30.56 -5.89
N VAL A 264 3.58 30.49 -6.58
CA VAL A 264 4.77 29.75 -6.11
C VAL A 264 5.21 30.25 -4.74
N ALA A 265 5.27 31.57 -4.55
CA ALA A 265 5.73 32.16 -3.29
C ALA A 265 4.76 31.94 -2.11
N ASP A 266 3.45 31.92 -2.39
CA ASP A 266 2.41 31.58 -1.42
C ASP A 266 2.47 30.09 -1.05
N LEU A 267 2.45 29.21 -2.05
CA LEU A 267 2.47 27.76 -1.88
C LEU A 267 3.73 27.29 -1.15
N LEU A 268 4.92 27.55 -1.73
CA LEU A 268 6.20 27.11 -1.16
C LEU A 268 6.51 27.78 0.17
N GLY A 269 6.00 28.99 0.35
CA GLY A 269 6.12 29.72 1.58
C GLY A 269 5.50 29.02 2.76
N ARG A 270 4.25 28.56 2.60
CA ARG A 270 3.55 27.80 3.64
C ARG A 270 4.24 26.49 3.97
N GLU A 271 4.73 25.79 2.94
CA GLU A 271 5.46 24.53 3.08
C GLU A 271 6.75 24.73 3.87
N LEU A 272 7.53 25.75 3.52
CA LEU A 272 8.77 26.09 4.21
C LEU A 272 8.53 26.54 5.66
N ASP A 273 7.52 27.38 5.90
CA ASP A 273 7.14 27.81 7.24
C ASP A 273 6.74 26.59 8.10
N THR A 274 6.00 25.65 7.52
CA THR A 274 5.57 24.42 8.18
C THR A 274 6.76 23.52 8.49
N PHE A 275 7.67 23.33 7.54
CA PHE A 275 8.88 22.56 7.71
C PHE A 275 9.70 23.06 8.92
N PHE A 276 9.95 24.37 9.01
CA PHE A 276 10.71 24.93 10.15
C PHE A 276 9.93 24.90 11.46
N THR A 277 8.61 25.09 11.42
CA THR A 277 7.77 24.97 12.61
C THR A 277 7.85 23.56 13.20
N THR A 278 7.82 22.52 12.36
CA THR A 278 7.92 21.13 12.81
C THR A 278 9.32 20.77 13.30
N LYS A 279 10.36 21.27 12.61
CA LYS A 279 11.75 20.91 12.91
C LYS A 279 12.30 21.63 14.14
N ASP A 280 12.05 22.94 14.28
CA ASP A 280 12.68 23.79 15.29
C ASP A 280 11.71 24.85 15.85
N ALA A 281 10.54 24.41 16.34
CA ALA A 281 9.48 25.27 16.88
C ALA A 281 9.94 26.30 17.92
N ALA A 282 11.01 26.02 18.67
CA ALA A 282 11.52 26.91 19.71
C ALA A 282 12.31 28.11 19.18
N VAL A 283 12.78 28.07 17.92
CA VAL A 283 13.70 29.06 17.33
C VAL A 283 13.09 29.73 16.10
N PHE A 284 12.17 29.05 15.41
CA PHE A 284 11.54 29.59 14.21
C PHE A 284 10.63 30.78 14.51
N ASP A 285 10.87 31.90 13.82
CA ASP A 285 10.00 33.07 13.78
C ASP A 285 9.65 33.38 12.32
N SER A 286 8.40 33.11 11.93
CA SER A 286 7.93 33.39 10.58
C SER A 286 7.86 34.89 10.27
N ALA A 287 7.87 35.77 11.28
CA ALA A 287 7.88 37.22 11.09
C ALA A 287 9.30 37.80 10.95
N ASP A 288 10.36 36.99 11.06
CA ASP A 288 11.74 37.46 10.92
C ASP A 288 11.99 38.09 9.53
N ALA A 289 12.52 39.31 9.52
CA ALA A 289 12.67 40.10 8.31
C ALA A 289 13.74 39.53 7.36
N ALA A 290 14.80 38.92 7.88
CA ALA A 290 15.84 38.29 7.07
C ALA A 290 15.31 36.99 6.45
N TYR A 291 14.58 36.19 7.23
CA TYR A 291 13.87 35.02 6.75
C TYR A 291 12.92 35.36 5.60
N GLN A 292 12.04 36.34 5.79
CA GLN A 292 11.08 36.75 4.76
C GLN A 292 11.77 37.24 3.47
N ALA A 293 12.87 38.00 3.61
CA ALA A 293 13.65 38.46 2.47
C ALA A 293 14.34 37.30 1.72
N ASN A 294 14.99 36.40 2.45
CA ASN A 294 15.75 35.29 1.87
C ASN A 294 14.85 34.20 1.28
N ARG A 295 13.73 33.87 1.94
CA ARG A 295 12.66 33.03 1.41
C ARG A 295 12.18 33.54 0.05
N LYS A 296 11.89 34.84 -0.06
CA LYS A 296 11.47 35.46 -1.32
C LYS A 296 12.54 35.36 -2.41
N GLN A 297 13.82 35.47 -2.06
CA GLN A 297 14.93 35.25 -3.00
C GLN A 297 14.98 33.81 -3.52
N VAL A 298 14.82 32.81 -2.66
CA VAL A 298 14.77 31.40 -3.08
C VAL A 298 13.64 31.18 -4.09
N PHE A 299 12.44 31.65 -3.80
CA PHE A 299 11.29 31.40 -4.67
C PHE A 299 11.37 32.16 -5.99
N SER A 300 11.91 33.38 -5.98
CA SER A 300 12.20 34.09 -7.23
C SER A 300 13.22 33.32 -8.07
N ALA A 301 14.30 32.82 -7.45
CA ALA A 301 15.32 32.06 -8.16
C ALA A 301 14.76 30.74 -8.72
N ILE A 302 13.87 30.07 -7.99
CA ILE A 302 13.14 28.88 -8.48
C ILE A 302 12.33 29.23 -9.73
N SER A 303 11.50 30.28 -9.67
CA SER A 303 10.69 30.70 -10.81
C SER A 303 11.54 31.11 -12.01
N ASP A 304 12.72 31.70 -11.78
CA ASP A 304 13.61 32.12 -12.86
C ASP A 304 14.43 30.96 -13.46
N ALA A 305 14.64 29.89 -12.68
CA ALA A 305 15.34 28.69 -13.14
C ALA A 305 14.46 27.76 -14.01
N VAL A 306 13.13 27.90 -13.91
CA VAL A 306 12.19 27.19 -14.79
C VAL A 306 12.00 27.97 -16.08
N ASN A 307 12.20 27.32 -17.23
CA ASN A 307 11.99 27.93 -18.56
C ASN A 307 10.49 27.97 -18.90
N GLY A 308 9.73 28.85 -18.25
CA GLY A 308 8.28 28.96 -18.37
C GLY A 308 7.62 29.19 -17.01
N ALA A 309 6.30 29.00 -16.93
CA ALA A 309 5.61 28.98 -15.64
C ALA A 309 6.01 27.74 -14.84
N VAL A 310 6.21 27.88 -13.53
CA VAL A 310 6.39 26.74 -12.62
C VAL A 310 5.05 26.01 -12.53
N PRO A 311 4.95 24.73 -12.93
CA PRO A 311 3.71 23.99 -12.71
C PRO A 311 3.40 23.87 -11.23
N LEU A 312 2.16 24.12 -10.85
CA LEU A 312 1.68 24.10 -9.46
C LEU A 312 0.95 22.81 -9.10
N TRP A 313 0.92 21.85 -10.01
CA TRP A 313 0.27 20.55 -9.89
C TRP A 313 1.27 19.43 -9.61
N ASN A 314 0.78 18.23 -9.30
CA ASN A 314 1.56 17.01 -9.06
C ASN A 314 2.75 17.22 -8.10
N TRP A 315 2.58 18.11 -7.11
CA TRP A 315 3.60 18.46 -6.12
C TRP A 315 4.93 18.97 -6.71
N ILE A 316 4.93 19.40 -7.97
CA ILE A 316 6.13 19.90 -8.67
C ILE A 316 6.81 21.03 -7.89
N PRO A 317 6.10 22.05 -7.36
CA PRO A 317 6.73 23.10 -6.57
C PRO A 317 7.45 22.52 -5.35
N GLN A 318 6.81 21.60 -4.62
CA GLN A 318 7.36 20.98 -3.42
C GLN A 318 8.63 20.18 -3.73
N LYS A 319 8.69 19.47 -4.87
CA LYS A 319 9.91 18.79 -5.34
C LYS A 319 11.05 19.76 -5.60
N ILE A 320 10.76 20.89 -6.28
CA ILE A 320 11.79 21.90 -6.55
C ILE A 320 12.28 22.48 -5.24
N LEU A 321 11.37 22.79 -4.31
CA LEU A 321 11.72 23.27 -2.97
C LEU A 321 12.58 22.25 -2.23
N GLN A 322 12.22 20.97 -2.22
CA GLN A 322 13.01 19.91 -1.59
C GLN A 322 14.41 19.83 -2.22
N HIS A 323 14.51 19.73 -3.54
CA HIS A 323 15.81 19.73 -4.23
C HIS A 323 16.66 20.93 -3.84
N VAL A 324 16.06 22.12 -3.76
CA VAL A 324 16.75 23.33 -3.31
C VAL A 324 17.19 23.21 -1.84
N LEU A 325 16.29 22.89 -0.92
CA LEU A 325 16.59 22.83 0.52
C LEU A 325 17.70 21.82 0.85
N PHE A 326 17.71 20.67 0.17
CA PHE A 326 18.61 19.56 0.52
C PHE A 326 19.92 19.56 -0.25
N LYS A 327 19.99 20.17 -1.43
CA LYS A 327 21.24 20.18 -2.23
C LYS A 327 22.00 21.50 -2.16
N TYR A 328 21.35 22.59 -1.77
CA TYR A 328 21.98 23.92 -1.76
C TYR A 328 22.43 24.33 -0.37
N HIS A 329 23.64 24.88 -0.31
CA HIS A 329 24.30 25.21 0.94
C HIS A 329 24.89 26.63 0.94
N PRO A 330 24.08 27.69 1.12
CA PRO A 330 24.60 29.04 1.21
C PRO A 330 25.59 29.15 2.35
N ASN A 331 26.81 29.57 2.03
CA ASN A 331 27.92 29.72 2.98
C ASN A 331 28.23 28.44 3.79
N ASN A 332 28.10 27.26 3.17
CA ASN A 332 28.26 25.94 3.81
C ASN A 332 27.25 25.64 4.93
N GLN A 333 26.12 26.35 4.98
CA GLN A 333 25.00 26.03 5.87
C GLN A 333 23.90 25.33 5.09
N SER A 334 23.32 24.28 5.67
CA SER A 334 22.19 23.58 5.07
C SER A 334 20.96 24.47 5.05
N LEU A 335 20.30 24.62 3.89
CA LEU A 335 18.99 25.27 3.83
C LEU A 335 17.91 24.52 4.63
N THR A 336 18.17 23.29 5.07
CA THR A 336 17.29 22.61 6.02
C THR A 336 17.37 23.18 7.44
N GLU A 337 18.26 24.13 7.73
CA GLU A 337 18.39 24.79 9.03
C GLU A 337 17.87 26.23 8.97
N PHE A 338 17.03 26.64 9.92
CA PHE A 338 16.48 28.00 9.95
C PHE A 338 17.58 29.08 9.98
N ALA A 339 18.71 28.78 10.62
CA ALA A 339 19.87 29.68 10.69
C ALA A 339 20.41 30.10 9.31
N ALA A 340 20.29 29.24 8.28
CA ALA A 340 20.73 29.58 6.92
C ALA A 340 19.91 30.74 6.34
N PHE A 341 18.64 30.89 6.73
CA PHE A 341 17.76 31.96 6.27
C PHE A 341 17.86 33.25 7.09
N GLN A 342 18.58 33.26 8.22
CA GLN A 342 18.77 34.46 9.04
C GLN A 342 19.89 35.38 8.55
N GLN A 343 20.42 35.15 7.34
CA GLN A 343 21.46 35.98 6.76
C GLN A 343 20.95 37.40 6.47
N THR A 344 21.55 38.40 7.12
CA THR A 344 21.10 39.80 7.06
C THR A 344 21.34 40.50 5.72
N ASP A 345 22.20 39.95 4.86
CA ASP A 345 22.44 40.44 3.50
C ASP A 345 21.83 39.47 2.46
N PRO A 346 20.67 39.81 1.87
CA PRO A 346 20.01 38.96 0.88
C PRO A 346 20.83 38.73 -0.39
N ALA A 347 21.74 39.66 -0.75
CA ALA A 347 22.58 39.49 -1.93
C ALA A 347 23.67 38.43 -1.69
N LEU A 348 24.24 38.38 -0.49
CA LEU A 348 25.16 37.31 -0.09
C LEU A 348 24.45 35.96 0.04
N PHE A 349 23.22 35.94 0.57
CA PHE A 349 22.41 34.74 0.61
C PHE A 349 22.15 34.19 -0.80
N ALA A 350 21.68 35.04 -1.72
CA ALA A 350 21.39 34.67 -3.10
C ALA A 350 22.64 34.19 -3.85
N ALA A 351 23.78 34.86 -3.69
CA ALA A 351 25.06 34.41 -4.27
C ALA A 351 25.55 33.07 -3.71
N GLY A 352 25.13 32.74 -2.48
CA GLY A 352 25.42 31.46 -1.83
C GLY A 352 24.53 30.30 -2.28
N LEU A 353 23.47 30.52 -3.06
CA LEU A 353 22.59 29.47 -3.56
C LEU A 353 23.28 28.64 -4.66
N VAL A 354 24.27 27.85 -4.24
CA VAL A 354 25.01 26.91 -5.07
C VAL A 354 25.02 25.52 -4.44
N ARG A 355 25.09 24.50 -5.30
CA ARG A 355 25.34 23.11 -4.92
C ARG A 355 26.64 22.61 -5.54
N VAL A 356 27.26 21.61 -4.92
CA VAL A 356 28.44 20.93 -5.48
C VAL A 356 28.04 19.54 -5.97
N ALA A 357 28.28 19.23 -7.24
CA ALA A 357 28.14 17.89 -7.80
C ALA A 357 29.31 17.59 -8.73
N ASP A 358 29.89 16.39 -8.62
CA ASP A 358 31.05 15.95 -9.40
C ASP A 358 32.24 16.94 -9.37
N GLY A 359 32.42 17.61 -8.23
CA GLY A 359 33.46 18.63 -8.04
C GLY A 359 33.19 19.98 -8.74
N GLN A 360 32.00 20.16 -9.33
CA GLN A 360 31.57 21.42 -9.95
C GLN A 360 30.55 22.16 -9.07
N THR A 361 30.67 23.48 -9.03
CA THR A 361 29.69 24.36 -8.39
C THR A 361 28.61 24.74 -9.39
N ILE A 362 27.36 24.40 -9.09
CA ILE A 362 26.19 24.65 -9.92
C ILE A 362 25.31 25.68 -9.20
N SER A 363 24.97 26.78 -9.87
CA SER A 363 24.02 27.77 -9.32
C SER A 363 22.58 27.35 -9.61
N LEU A 364 21.66 27.78 -8.76
CA LEU A 364 20.24 27.45 -8.88
C LEU A 364 19.67 27.81 -10.26
N MET A 365 20.06 28.96 -10.80
CA MET A 365 19.66 29.46 -12.12
C MET A 365 20.11 28.60 -13.31
N THR A 366 21.14 27.78 -13.13
CA THR A 366 21.74 26.96 -14.20
C THR A 366 21.53 25.47 -14.00
N ASP A 367 20.79 25.10 -12.96
CA ASP A 367 20.56 23.71 -12.60
C ASP A 367 19.51 23.08 -13.51
N SER A 368 19.96 22.32 -14.52
CA SER A 368 19.08 21.63 -15.46
C SER A 368 18.09 20.69 -14.77
N ARG A 369 18.37 20.27 -13.53
CA ARG A 369 17.46 19.43 -12.74
C ARG A 369 16.17 20.17 -12.34
N ILE A 370 16.23 21.49 -12.13
CA ILE A 370 15.03 22.27 -11.79
C ILE A 370 14.07 22.28 -12.98
N ALA A 371 14.59 22.46 -14.19
CA ALA A 371 13.80 22.38 -15.41
C ALA A 371 13.23 20.97 -15.66
N GLU A 372 13.98 19.91 -15.37
CA GLU A 372 13.53 18.52 -15.50
C GLU A 372 12.42 18.17 -14.50
N ILE A 373 12.53 18.63 -13.25
CA ILE A 373 11.46 18.47 -12.25
C ILE A 373 10.21 19.23 -12.72
N ALA A 374 10.40 20.44 -13.24
CA ALA A 374 9.31 21.29 -13.73
C ALA A 374 8.62 20.75 -14.98
N SER A 375 9.31 20.03 -15.88
CA SER A 375 8.67 19.46 -17.06
C SER A 375 7.70 18.30 -16.73
N GLY A 376 7.79 17.73 -15.52
CA GLY A 376 7.07 16.51 -15.15
C GLY A 376 7.55 15.29 -15.94
N GLN A 377 7.04 14.10 -15.59
CA GLN A 377 7.15 12.94 -16.47
C GLN A 377 5.91 12.93 -17.38
N PRO A 378 6.07 12.77 -18.71
CA PRO A 378 4.93 12.54 -19.59
C PRO A 378 4.27 11.24 -19.16
N GLN A 379 3.02 11.32 -18.71
CA GLN A 379 2.20 10.17 -18.37
C GLN A 379 1.02 10.10 -19.33
N HIS A 380 0.65 8.89 -19.73
CA HIS A 380 -0.62 8.67 -20.40
C HIS A 380 -1.75 9.03 -19.43
N ARG A 381 -2.68 9.84 -19.92
CA ARG A 381 -3.94 10.13 -19.24
C ARG A 381 -4.94 9.13 -19.76
N VAL A 382 -5.39 8.17 -18.94
CA VAL A 382 -6.34 7.15 -19.46
C VAL A 382 -7.66 7.75 -19.93
N SER A 383 -8.01 8.93 -19.41
CA SER A 383 -9.16 9.70 -19.86
C SER A 383 -9.03 10.29 -21.28
N GLN A 384 -7.82 10.31 -21.86
CA GLN A 384 -7.57 10.80 -23.21
C GLN A 384 -7.57 9.65 -24.21
N PRO A 385 -8.18 9.83 -25.40
CA PRO A 385 -8.20 8.78 -26.41
C PRO A 385 -6.83 8.55 -27.03
N LEU A 386 -6.44 7.29 -27.13
CA LEU A 386 -5.31 6.81 -27.93
C LEU A 386 -5.52 7.10 -29.41
N ALA A 387 -4.42 7.35 -30.13
CA ALA A 387 -4.49 7.37 -31.58
C ALA A 387 -4.84 5.98 -32.13
N VAL A 388 -5.45 5.90 -33.31
CA VAL A 388 -5.78 4.61 -33.96
C VAL A 388 -4.54 3.71 -34.14
N THR A 389 -3.35 4.30 -34.25
CA THR A 389 -2.07 3.59 -34.35
C THR A 389 -1.51 3.10 -33.01
N GLU A 390 -2.10 3.52 -31.90
CA GLU A 390 -1.70 3.25 -30.51
C GLU A 390 -2.70 2.36 -29.77
N LEU A 391 -3.78 1.91 -30.43
CA LEU A 391 -4.78 1.01 -29.85
C LEU A 391 -4.14 -0.29 -29.38
N LEU A 392 -4.62 -0.80 -28.25
CA LEU A 392 -4.11 -2.01 -27.60
C LEU A 392 -4.74 -3.24 -28.26
N LEU A 393 -3.99 -3.90 -29.14
CA LEU A 393 -4.46 -5.08 -29.86
C LEU A 393 -4.52 -6.32 -28.94
N PRO A 394 -5.42 -7.29 -29.21
CA PRO A 394 -5.53 -8.50 -28.40
C PRO A 394 -4.22 -9.29 -28.41
N GLY A 395 -3.75 -9.68 -27.23
CA GLY A 395 -2.51 -10.44 -27.05
C GLY A 395 -1.21 -9.62 -27.11
N ASP A 396 -1.28 -8.29 -27.25
CA ASP A 396 -0.09 -7.43 -27.14
C ASP A 396 0.22 -7.06 -25.69
N ASN A 397 0.73 -8.05 -24.96
CA ASN A 397 1.04 -7.92 -23.54
C ASN A 397 2.00 -6.75 -23.24
N LEU A 398 2.99 -6.52 -24.10
CA LEU A 398 4.02 -5.51 -23.86
C LEU A 398 3.47 -4.09 -24.03
N SER A 399 2.64 -3.84 -25.05
CA SER A 399 2.00 -2.53 -25.21
C SER A 399 1.06 -2.21 -24.04
N ARG A 400 0.33 -3.20 -23.52
CA ARG A 400 -0.54 -3.04 -22.34
C ARG A 400 0.25 -2.70 -21.08
N VAL A 401 1.32 -3.45 -20.79
CA VAL A 401 2.26 -3.17 -19.68
C VAL A 401 2.82 -1.75 -19.81
N GLY A 402 3.33 -1.40 -21.00
CA GLY A 402 3.91 -0.09 -21.28
C GLY A 402 2.91 1.05 -21.14
N TYR A 403 1.67 0.87 -21.57
CA TYR A 403 0.61 1.87 -21.41
C TYR A 403 0.22 2.05 -19.93
N TYR A 404 -0.04 0.95 -19.21
CA TYR A 404 -0.45 1.00 -17.81
C TYR A 404 0.60 1.67 -16.92
N TYR A 405 1.86 1.18 -16.92
CA TYR A 405 2.87 1.69 -15.98
C TYR A 405 3.34 3.12 -16.30
N ASN A 406 3.06 3.62 -17.51
CA ASN A 406 3.27 5.02 -17.87
C ASN A 406 1.99 5.87 -17.72
N SER A 407 0.89 5.34 -17.17
CA SER A 407 -0.36 6.07 -16.99
C SER A 407 -0.51 6.74 -15.63
N ASP A 408 -1.51 7.64 -15.52
CA ASP A 408 -1.93 8.27 -14.27
C ASP A 408 -2.67 7.32 -13.30
N ILE A 409 -3.11 6.15 -13.77
CA ILE A 409 -3.78 5.15 -12.91
C ILE A 409 -2.84 4.08 -12.34
N SER A 410 -1.59 4.01 -12.81
CA SER A 410 -0.62 3.03 -12.30
C SER A 410 -0.44 3.17 -10.79
N HIS A 411 -0.54 2.04 -10.08
CA HIS A 411 -0.25 2.01 -8.65
C HIS A 411 1.17 2.50 -8.32
N LEU A 412 2.16 2.21 -9.18
CA LEU A 412 3.54 2.69 -9.01
C LEU A 412 3.67 4.20 -9.25
N SER A 413 2.96 4.73 -10.25
CA SER A 413 2.88 6.18 -10.51
C SER A 413 2.30 6.92 -9.30
N ARG A 414 1.23 6.39 -8.71
CA ARG A 414 0.60 6.95 -7.50
C ARG A 414 1.57 6.94 -6.31
N VAL A 415 2.33 5.85 -6.11
CA VAL A 415 3.37 5.78 -5.06
C VAL A 415 4.45 6.83 -5.31
N ASP A 416 4.90 6.96 -6.55
CA ASP A 416 5.90 7.96 -6.91
C ASP A 416 5.38 9.38 -6.59
N ASP A 417 4.15 9.69 -6.97
CA ASP A 417 3.49 10.97 -6.66
C ASP A 417 3.34 11.23 -5.16
N LEU A 418 3.09 10.20 -4.35
CA LEU A 418 3.09 10.32 -2.88
C LEU A 418 4.50 10.57 -2.33
N ALA A 419 5.52 9.84 -2.80
CA ALA A 419 6.90 10.03 -2.38
C ALA A 419 7.38 11.46 -2.67
N ARG A 420 6.92 12.02 -3.78
CA ARG A 420 7.12 13.40 -4.22
C ARG A 420 6.35 14.44 -3.38
N ALA A 421 5.27 14.05 -2.72
CA ALA A 421 4.41 14.92 -1.90
C ALA A 421 4.86 15.05 -0.43
N VAL A 422 5.94 14.36 -0.06
CA VAL A 422 6.45 14.27 1.31
C VAL A 422 7.79 14.99 1.41
N LEU A 423 7.85 16.04 2.25
CA LEU A 423 9.07 16.79 2.54
C LEU A 423 9.94 16.16 3.64
N ASP A 424 9.41 15.18 4.38
CA ASP A 424 10.17 14.40 5.35
C ASP A 424 11.02 13.36 4.61
N ASP A 425 12.34 13.56 4.60
CA ASP A 425 13.28 12.69 3.90
C ASP A 425 13.19 11.23 4.33
N GLN A 426 12.98 10.96 5.63
CA GLN A 426 12.94 9.58 6.12
C GLN A 426 11.72 8.87 5.53
N LEU A 427 10.57 9.55 5.50
CA LEU A 427 9.33 9.00 4.97
C LEU A 427 9.30 8.97 3.44
N SER A 428 9.86 9.98 2.78
CA SER A 428 10.03 10.00 1.32
C SER A 428 10.96 8.88 0.87
N ASP A 429 12.10 8.69 1.54
CA ASP A 429 13.03 7.59 1.27
C ASP A 429 12.38 6.22 1.52
N GLU A 430 11.58 6.08 2.58
CA GLU A 430 10.83 4.84 2.85
C GLU A 430 9.84 4.52 1.73
N LEU A 431 9.07 5.51 1.26
CA LEU A 431 8.19 5.36 0.10
C LEU A 431 8.97 5.01 -1.18
N LEU A 432 10.13 5.63 -1.40
CA LEU A 432 10.98 5.31 -2.55
C LEU A 432 11.56 3.89 -2.48
N VAL A 433 11.87 3.37 -1.29
CA VAL A 433 12.25 1.95 -1.12
C VAL A 433 11.08 1.04 -1.50
N LYS A 434 9.84 1.39 -1.10
CA LYS A 434 8.64 0.63 -1.51
C LYS A 434 8.41 0.71 -3.02
N LEU A 435 8.60 1.89 -3.63
CA LEU A 435 8.52 2.08 -5.08
C LEU A 435 9.54 1.20 -5.80
N VAL A 436 10.80 1.18 -5.36
CA VAL A 436 11.85 0.32 -5.92
C VAL A 436 11.43 -1.15 -5.89
N LYS A 437 10.90 -1.62 -4.76
CA LYS A 437 10.39 -2.99 -4.62
C LYS A 437 9.23 -3.27 -5.59
N GLY A 438 8.23 -2.39 -5.64
CA GLY A 438 7.08 -2.52 -6.54
C GLY A 438 7.49 -2.54 -8.01
N THR A 439 8.32 -1.58 -8.44
CA THR A 439 8.88 -1.52 -9.80
C THR A 439 9.67 -2.77 -10.16
N ALA A 440 10.49 -3.28 -9.25
CA ALA A 440 11.20 -4.54 -9.45
C ALA A 440 10.24 -5.73 -9.59
N LYS A 441 9.23 -5.84 -8.72
CA LYS A 441 8.23 -6.93 -8.77
C LYS A 441 7.46 -6.94 -10.08
N SER A 442 7.13 -5.77 -10.60
CA SER A 442 6.49 -5.60 -11.91
C SER A 442 7.40 -5.89 -13.10
N GLY A 443 8.68 -6.22 -12.88
CA GLY A 443 9.66 -6.47 -13.94
C GLY A 443 10.08 -5.23 -14.72
N MET A 444 9.71 -4.02 -14.26
CA MET A 444 9.92 -2.75 -14.96
C MET A 444 11.32 -2.18 -14.72
N VAL A 445 12.35 -3.01 -14.87
CA VAL A 445 13.74 -2.67 -14.56
C VAL A 445 14.59 -2.73 -15.82
N GLN A 446 15.38 -1.67 -16.04
CA GLN A 446 16.26 -1.60 -17.20
C GLN A 446 17.26 -2.76 -17.21
N GLY A 447 17.31 -3.51 -18.30
CA GLY A 447 18.18 -4.69 -18.47
C GLY A 447 17.53 -6.02 -18.13
N TRP A 448 16.40 -6.04 -17.40
CA TRP A 448 15.65 -7.27 -17.12
C TRP A 448 14.69 -7.62 -18.27
N VAL A 449 14.16 -6.58 -18.92
CA VAL A 449 13.26 -6.67 -20.07
C VAL A 449 13.82 -5.85 -21.24
N GLY A 450 13.25 -6.03 -22.44
CA GLY A 450 13.68 -5.27 -23.63
C GLY A 450 13.46 -3.76 -23.48
N ASP A 451 14.36 -2.96 -24.06
CA ASP A 451 14.36 -1.48 -23.97
C ASP A 451 13.07 -0.82 -24.51
N GLU A 452 12.24 -1.56 -25.25
CA GLU A 452 10.98 -1.10 -25.83
C GLU A 452 9.91 -0.81 -24.77
N LEU A 453 10.07 -1.30 -23.53
CA LEU A 453 9.08 -1.21 -22.44
C LEU A 453 9.19 0.05 -21.55
N PHE A 454 9.95 1.08 -21.96
CA PHE A 454 10.30 2.22 -21.09
C PHE A 454 10.74 1.78 -19.67
N PRO A 455 11.66 0.80 -19.52
CA PRO A 455 11.99 0.26 -18.21
C PRO A 455 12.67 1.31 -17.32
N THR A 456 12.42 1.26 -16.01
CA THR A 456 12.99 2.23 -15.06
C THR A 456 14.44 1.85 -14.71
N ASP A 457 15.35 2.82 -14.82
CA ASP A 457 16.70 2.69 -14.26
C ASP A 457 16.62 2.85 -12.73
N LEU A 458 16.44 1.72 -12.04
CA LEU A 458 16.37 1.69 -10.58
C LEU A 458 17.65 2.20 -9.94
N SER A 459 18.82 1.99 -10.55
CA SER A 459 20.06 2.55 -10.03
C SER A 459 20.02 4.07 -10.00
N ARG A 460 19.58 4.71 -11.08
CA ARG A 460 19.39 6.17 -11.10
C ARG A 460 18.32 6.63 -10.13
N LEU A 461 17.22 5.91 -10.01
CA LEU A 461 16.16 6.24 -9.05
C LEU A 461 16.73 6.25 -7.62
N ILE A 462 17.40 5.16 -7.22
CA ILE A 462 18.00 5.01 -5.89
C ILE A 462 19.06 6.10 -5.65
N GLU A 463 20.00 6.26 -6.58
CA GLU A 463 21.14 7.16 -6.39
C GLU A 463 20.75 8.64 -6.38
N ASN A 464 19.75 9.02 -7.19
CA ASN A 464 19.41 10.43 -7.37
C ASN A 464 18.26 10.90 -6.49
N ARG A 465 17.37 9.99 -6.06
CA ARG A 465 16.15 10.37 -5.34
C ARG A 465 16.13 9.97 -3.88
N ILE A 466 16.82 8.88 -3.51
CA ILE A 466 16.92 8.48 -2.10
C ILE A 466 18.06 9.25 -1.45
N ASN A 467 17.77 9.99 -0.39
CA ASN A 467 18.72 10.87 0.28
C ASN A 467 19.59 10.10 1.28
N GLY A 468 18.99 9.30 2.16
CA GLY A 468 19.68 8.55 3.20
C GLY A 468 20.46 7.36 2.66
N SER A 469 21.76 7.29 2.97
CA SER A 469 22.61 6.14 2.58
C SER A 469 22.09 4.81 3.11
N GLU A 470 21.48 4.78 4.30
CA GLU A 470 20.83 3.57 4.84
C GLU A 470 19.68 3.11 3.92
N PHE A 471 18.81 4.04 3.50
CA PHE A 471 17.69 3.73 2.62
C PHE A 471 18.13 3.33 1.22
N ARG A 472 19.25 3.86 0.70
CA ARG A 472 19.85 3.38 -0.55
C ARG A 472 20.27 1.92 -0.43
N GLY A 473 20.92 1.57 0.69
CA GLY A 473 21.28 0.19 0.97
C GLY A 473 20.05 -0.73 1.02
N LYS A 474 18.98 -0.32 1.72
CA LYS A 474 17.70 -1.04 1.77
C LYS A 474 17.06 -1.21 0.39
N ALA A 475 17.01 -0.15 -0.42
CA ALA A 475 16.46 -0.20 -1.76
C ALA A 475 17.19 -1.20 -2.66
N TYR A 476 18.53 -1.23 -2.59
CA TYR A 476 19.33 -2.20 -3.32
C TYR A 476 19.14 -3.64 -2.82
N VAL A 477 18.93 -3.86 -1.52
CA VAL A 477 18.56 -5.18 -0.99
C VAL A 477 17.20 -5.62 -1.51
N GLU A 478 16.20 -4.73 -1.53
CA GLU A 478 14.87 -5.04 -2.08
C GLU A 478 14.94 -5.36 -3.59
N GLN A 479 15.70 -4.59 -4.37
CA GLN A 479 15.97 -4.90 -5.77
C GLN A 479 16.60 -6.29 -5.93
N ALA A 480 17.60 -6.62 -5.10
CA ALA A 480 18.32 -7.89 -5.19
C ALA A 480 17.48 -9.10 -4.80
N ASN A 481 16.61 -8.96 -3.80
CA ASN A 481 15.70 -10.03 -3.39
C ASN A 481 14.74 -10.36 -4.54
N VAL A 482 14.11 -9.35 -5.14
CA VAL A 482 13.21 -9.56 -6.28
C VAL A 482 13.97 -10.13 -7.49
N ALA A 483 15.18 -9.64 -7.78
CA ALA A 483 16.02 -10.20 -8.83
C ALA A 483 16.31 -11.70 -8.59
N SER A 484 16.57 -12.08 -7.34
CA SER A 484 16.82 -13.48 -6.97
C SER A 484 15.58 -14.36 -7.13
N ASP A 485 14.39 -13.84 -6.80
CA ASP A 485 13.11 -14.54 -6.97
C ASP A 485 12.85 -14.87 -8.45
N TRP A 486 13.26 -13.99 -9.37
CA TRP A 486 13.21 -14.21 -10.83
C TRP A 486 14.43 -14.93 -11.41
N GLY A 487 15.37 -15.39 -10.57
CA GLY A 487 16.59 -16.09 -11.02
C GLY A 487 17.65 -15.21 -11.68
N LEU A 488 17.54 -13.88 -11.58
CA LEU A 488 18.48 -12.88 -12.11
C LEU A 488 19.65 -12.64 -11.14
N PHE A 489 20.42 -13.70 -10.87
CA PHE A 489 21.43 -13.68 -9.81
C PHE A 489 22.59 -12.69 -10.03
N ALA A 490 22.95 -12.39 -11.28
CA ALA A 490 24.02 -11.42 -11.56
C ALA A 490 23.63 -10.00 -11.13
N ASP A 491 22.42 -9.58 -11.51
CA ASP A 491 21.82 -8.29 -11.10
C ASP A 491 21.63 -8.22 -9.59
N ALA A 492 21.20 -9.32 -8.97
CA ALA A 492 21.09 -9.42 -7.52
C ALA A 492 22.42 -9.16 -6.81
N LEU A 493 23.51 -9.82 -7.28
CA LEU A 493 24.84 -9.64 -6.69
C LEU A 493 25.38 -8.22 -6.86
N GLU A 494 25.17 -7.59 -8.02
CA GLU A 494 25.59 -6.20 -8.23
C GLU A 494 24.87 -5.24 -7.27
N ALA A 495 23.56 -5.41 -7.10
CA ALA A 495 22.79 -4.61 -6.16
C ALA A 495 23.24 -4.84 -4.71
N LEU A 496 23.51 -6.08 -4.31
CA LEU A 496 23.99 -6.40 -2.95
C LEU A 496 25.37 -5.83 -2.66
N ASP A 497 26.30 -5.85 -3.63
CA ASP A 497 27.62 -5.23 -3.47
C ASP A 497 27.49 -3.72 -3.22
N ARG A 498 26.56 -3.04 -3.91
CA ARG A 498 26.24 -1.62 -3.66
C ARG A 498 25.61 -1.41 -2.29
N ALA A 499 24.67 -2.27 -1.88
CA ALA A 499 24.04 -2.21 -0.57
C ALA A 499 25.06 -2.38 0.57
N GLU A 500 25.97 -3.35 0.47
CA GLU A 500 27.05 -3.58 1.44
C GLU A 500 27.92 -2.33 1.61
N ASN A 501 28.31 -1.69 0.50
CA ASN A 501 29.08 -0.46 0.54
C ASN A 501 28.32 0.65 1.31
N TYR A 502 27.02 0.84 1.04
CA TYR A 502 26.22 1.84 1.74
C TYR A 502 26.11 1.57 3.25
N PHE A 503 25.79 0.34 3.65
CA PHE A 503 25.73 -0.03 5.06
C PHE A 503 27.09 0.12 5.76
N TYR A 504 28.19 -0.14 5.05
CA TYR A 504 29.55 0.08 5.57
C TYR A 504 29.83 1.57 5.80
N VAL A 505 29.47 2.45 4.85
CA VAL A 505 29.61 3.91 5.01
C VAL A 505 28.80 4.42 6.20
N VAL A 506 27.53 4.01 6.32
CA VAL A 506 26.65 4.42 7.43
C VAL A 506 27.26 4.02 8.78
N LEU A 507 27.67 2.76 8.91
CA LEU A 507 28.22 2.25 10.16
C LEU A 507 29.55 2.92 10.54
N ASN A 508 30.42 3.20 9.57
CA ASN A 508 31.68 3.90 9.83
C ASN A 508 31.46 5.35 10.26
N ALA A 509 30.48 6.04 9.66
CA ALA A 509 30.15 7.41 10.02
C ALA A 509 29.56 7.50 11.43
N LYS A 510 28.69 6.56 11.80
CA LYS A 510 28.03 6.49 13.12
C LYS A 510 28.98 5.97 14.22
N GLY A 511 29.88 5.05 13.87
CA GLY A 511 30.75 4.32 14.79
C GLY A 511 30.05 3.11 15.44
N THR A 512 30.81 2.03 15.67
CA THR A 512 30.28 0.74 16.17
C THR A 512 29.67 0.81 17.58
N VAL A 513 30.00 1.84 18.37
CA VAL A 513 29.42 2.07 19.70
C VAL A 513 27.94 2.46 19.64
N PHE A 514 27.50 3.02 18.51
CA PHE A 514 26.12 3.46 18.28
C PHE A 514 25.33 2.49 17.40
N PHE A 515 25.84 1.28 17.17
CA PHE A 515 25.13 0.24 16.42
C PHE A 515 23.79 -0.07 17.08
N ALA A 516 22.72 0.05 16.29
CA ALA A 516 21.33 -0.12 16.72
C ALA A 516 20.72 -1.39 16.14
N ASP A 517 19.52 -1.75 16.62
CA ASP A 517 18.80 -2.92 16.14
C ASP A 517 18.48 -2.84 14.62
N SER A 518 18.23 -1.63 14.09
CA SER A 518 18.02 -1.40 12.64
C SER A 518 19.26 -1.68 11.79
N ASP A 519 20.46 -1.36 12.30
CA ASP A 519 21.72 -1.66 11.61
C ASP A 519 21.89 -3.18 11.49
N ALA A 520 21.57 -3.91 12.56
CA ALA A 520 21.66 -5.37 12.58
C ALA A 520 20.68 -6.03 11.62
N GLU A 521 19.46 -5.51 11.52
CA GLU A 521 18.47 -5.94 10.54
C GLU A 521 18.97 -5.73 9.10
N ASN A 522 19.51 -4.56 8.78
CA ASN A 522 20.05 -4.27 7.45
C ASN A 522 21.13 -5.26 7.01
N TYR A 523 22.10 -5.57 7.89
CA TYR A 523 23.15 -6.55 7.58
C TYR A 523 22.63 -8.00 7.59
N ARG A 524 21.61 -8.32 8.40
CA ARG A 524 20.91 -9.62 8.33
C ARG A 524 20.27 -9.78 6.95
N GLU A 525 19.57 -8.76 6.47
CA GLU A 525 18.93 -8.79 5.15
C GLU A 525 19.95 -8.83 4.01
N LEU A 526 21.07 -8.13 4.14
CA LEU A 526 22.19 -8.24 3.20
C LEU A 526 22.75 -9.67 3.13
N ALA A 527 23.00 -10.31 4.28
CA ALA A 527 23.52 -11.69 4.32
C ALA A 527 22.52 -12.68 3.71
N VAL A 528 21.21 -12.50 3.98
CA VAL A 528 20.15 -13.29 3.37
C VAL A 528 20.06 -13.03 1.86
N GLY A 529 20.19 -11.79 1.41
CA GLY A 529 20.20 -11.44 -0.01
C GLY A 529 21.34 -12.14 -0.76
N TYR A 530 22.57 -12.12 -0.22
CA TYR A 530 23.69 -12.87 -0.81
C TYR A 530 23.43 -14.37 -0.89
N LEU A 531 22.76 -14.92 0.12
CA LEU A 531 22.41 -16.33 0.16
C LEU A 531 21.35 -16.69 -0.89
N ASN A 532 20.33 -15.85 -1.06
CA ASN A 532 19.30 -15.99 -2.09
C ASN A 532 19.90 -15.88 -3.50
N ALA A 533 20.89 -15.00 -3.67
CA ALA A 533 21.67 -14.86 -4.90
C ALA A 533 22.73 -15.96 -5.11
N GLY A 534 22.80 -16.97 -4.23
CA GLY A 534 23.71 -18.11 -4.36
C GLY A 534 25.16 -17.87 -3.93
N ASN A 535 25.48 -16.76 -3.26
CA ASN A 535 26.85 -16.41 -2.83
C ASN A 535 27.05 -16.60 -1.32
N PHE A 536 27.27 -17.86 -0.94
CA PHE A 536 27.52 -18.24 0.46
C PHE A 536 28.74 -17.54 1.09
N SER A 537 29.81 -17.37 0.32
CA SER A 537 31.05 -16.75 0.83
C SER A 537 30.86 -15.28 1.22
N ALA A 538 30.05 -14.53 0.47
CA ALA A 538 29.72 -13.15 0.82
C ALA A 538 28.82 -13.10 2.06
N ALA A 539 27.84 -13.99 2.16
CA ALA A 539 26.98 -14.09 3.34
C ALA A 539 27.78 -14.42 4.62
N ASP A 540 28.70 -15.39 4.59
CA ASP A 540 29.57 -15.73 5.75
C ASP A 540 30.54 -14.59 6.10
N ARG A 541 31.02 -13.84 5.10
CA ARG A 541 31.84 -12.63 5.33
C ARG A 541 31.05 -11.58 6.13
N VAL A 542 29.81 -11.29 5.73
CA VAL A 542 28.94 -10.34 6.43
C VAL A 542 28.65 -10.81 7.86
N LEU A 543 28.33 -12.10 8.03
CA LEU A 543 28.12 -12.69 9.36
C LEU A 543 29.36 -12.60 10.25
N THR A 544 30.54 -12.85 9.68
CA THR A 544 31.82 -12.77 10.40
C THR A 544 32.09 -11.35 10.86
N TYR A 545 31.85 -10.34 10.01
CA TYR A 545 31.98 -8.94 10.36
C TYR A 545 31.01 -8.56 11.50
N LEU A 546 29.75 -8.95 11.38
CA LEU A 546 28.73 -8.76 12.41
C LEU A 546 29.13 -9.35 13.76
N HIS A 547 29.66 -10.58 13.77
CA HIS A 547 30.11 -11.21 15.01
C HIS A 547 31.34 -10.53 15.61
N GLN A 548 32.41 -10.40 14.82
CA GLN A 548 33.74 -10.04 15.32
C GLN A 548 33.92 -8.54 15.53
N SER A 549 33.36 -7.72 14.65
CA SER A 549 33.56 -6.26 14.65
C SER A 549 32.44 -5.49 15.35
N ILE A 550 31.29 -6.13 15.60
CA ILE A 550 30.11 -5.46 16.16
C ILE A 550 29.65 -6.15 17.46
N ALA A 551 29.13 -7.39 17.38
CA ALA A 551 28.49 -8.04 18.53
C ALA A 551 29.45 -8.24 19.71
N ARG A 552 30.68 -8.70 19.42
CA ARG A 552 31.69 -8.94 20.45
C ARG A 552 32.20 -7.65 21.12
N PRO A 553 32.53 -6.56 20.38
CA PRO A 553 32.85 -5.27 21.00
C PRO A 553 31.72 -4.63 21.82
N ILE A 554 30.47 -4.73 21.34
CA ILE A 554 29.31 -4.12 22.01
C ILE A 554 28.90 -4.93 23.25
N GLY A 555 28.93 -6.26 23.17
CA GLY A 555 28.70 -7.16 24.29
C GLY A 555 27.26 -7.18 24.83
N THR A 556 26.28 -6.66 24.09
CA THR A 556 24.87 -6.64 24.52
C THR A 556 24.11 -7.86 24.00
N ARG A 557 23.04 -8.25 24.71
CA ARG A 557 22.12 -9.32 24.28
C ARG A 557 21.62 -9.11 22.85
N ASN A 558 21.15 -7.89 22.55
CA ASN A 558 20.55 -7.58 21.25
C ASN A 558 21.54 -7.78 20.12
N ALA A 559 22.79 -7.31 20.28
CA ALA A 559 23.80 -7.47 19.26
C ALA A 559 24.04 -8.97 18.95
N TYR A 560 24.20 -9.82 19.97
CA TYR A 560 24.37 -11.26 19.74
C TYR A 560 23.13 -11.94 19.15
N ALA A 561 21.91 -11.56 19.57
CA ALA A 561 20.68 -12.15 19.05
C ALA A 561 20.51 -11.93 17.54
N GLN A 562 20.86 -10.74 17.06
CA GLN A 562 20.76 -10.38 15.63
C GLN A 562 21.76 -11.17 14.78
N VAL A 563 23.02 -11.26 15.22
CA VAL A 563 24.04 -12.05 14.52
C VAL A 563 23.71 -13.54 14.54
N PHE A 564 23.19 -14.05 15.67
CA PHE A 564 22.77 -15.44 15.78
C PHE A 564 21.65 -15.78 14.79
N SER A 565 20.63 -14.92 14.70
CA SER A 565 19.51 -15.11 13.75
C SER A 565 19.98 -15.14 12.29
N ALA A 566 20.93 -14.27 11.90
CA ALA A 566 21.52 -14.30 10.57
C ALA A 566 22.28 -15.62 10.30
N GLY A 567 23.09 -16.08 11.27
CA GLY A 567 23.85 -17.32 11.13
C GLY A 567 22.97 -18.58 11.10
N MET A 568 21.82 -18.59 11.79
CA MET A 568 20.86 -19.70 11.73
C MET A 568 20.38 -19.97 10.29
N LYS A 569 19.92 -18.92 9.58
CA LYS A 569 19.45 -19.05 8.21
C LYS A 569 20.55 -19.54 7.27
N LEU A 570 21.79 -19.08 7.49
CA LEU A 570 22.94 -19.49 6.70
C LEU A 570 23.29 -20.98 6.93
N ALA A 571 23.27 -21.43 8.19
CA ALA A 571 23.49 -22.83 8.53
C ALA A 571 22.40 -23.74 7.94
N ASP A 572 21.13 -23.38 8.10
CA ASP A 572 20.00 -24.17 7.59
C ASP A 572 20.09 -24.33 6.06
N ARG A 573 20.36 -23.24 5.34
CA ARG A 573 20.52 -23.30 3.88
C ARG A 573 21.70 -24.17 3.43
N ALA A 574 22.82 -24.14 4.15
CA ALA A 574 23.96 -25.00 3.83
C ALA A 574 23.64 -26.49 4.09
N ILE A 575 22.87 -26.78 5.14
CA ILE A 575 22.36 -28.14 5.41
C ILE A 575 21.45 -28.58 4.26
N ASP A 576 20.48 -27.75 3.85
CA ASP A 576 19.54 -28.05 2.76
C ASP A 576 20.24 -28.30 1.41
N GLN A 577 21.36 -27.61 1.16
CA GLN A 577 22.18 -27.80 -0.04
C GLN A 577 23.13 -29.01 0.05
N GLY A 578 23.22 -29.66 1.20
CA GLY A 578 24.15 -30.76 1.46
C GLY A 578 25.61 -30.34 1.63
N ASP A 579 25.91 -29.03 1.73
CA ASP A 579 27.25 -28.53 2.04
C ASP A 579 27.53 -28.57 3.55
N LEU A 580 27.73 -29.79 4.05
CA LEU A 580 27.94 -30.05 5.47
C LEU A 580 29.22 -29.39 6.01
N ALA A 581 30.21 -29.11 5.15
CA ALA A 581 31.44 -28.43 5.56
C ALA A 581 31.19 -26.95 5.87
N SER A 582 30.49 -26.25 4.98
CA SER A 582 30.08 -24.87 5.20
C SER A 582 29.06 -24.75 6.33
N ALA A 583 28.09 -25.67 6.40
CA ALA A 583 27.15 -25.75 7.52
C ALA A 583 27.89 -25.88 8.85
N ARG A 584 28.84 -26.82 8.95
CA ARG A 584 29.65 -27.02 10.16
C ARG A 584 30.40 -25.76 10.57
N SER A 585 31.05 -25.08 9.63
CA SER A 585 31.77 -23.82 9.90
C SER A 585 30.87 -22.76 10.53
N VAL A 586 29.66 -22.58 9.98
CA VAL A 586 28.69 -21.62 10.52
C VAL A 586 28.16 -22.06 11.88
N ILE A 587 27.87 -23.36 12.07
CA ILE A 587 27.40 -23.90 13.36
C ILE A 587 28.46 -23.75 14.46
N ASP A 588 29.74 -23.97 14.14
CA ASP A 588 30.85 -23.73 15.07
C ASP A 588 30.90 -22.23 15.48
N ARG A 589 30.59 -21.30 14.56
CA ARG A 589 30.47 -19.87 14.87
C ARG A 589 29.23 -19.56 15.71
N LEU A 590 28.08 -20.18 15.41
CA LEU A 590 26.86 -20.07 16.23
C LEU A 590 27.11 -20.53 17.67
N ARG A 591 27.88 -21.61 17.86
CA ARG A 591 28.34 -22.04 19.19
C ARG A 591 29.14 -20.95 19.90
N GLN A 592 30.10 -20.32 19.23
CA GLN A 592 30.88 -19.23 19.81
C GLN A 592 29.97 -18.05 20.21
N ILE A 593 29.07 -17.63 19.32
CA ILE A 593 28.08 -16.58 19.59
C ILE A 593 27.21 -16.94 20.80
N ALA A 594 26.72 -18.18 20.88
CA ALA A 594 25.91 -18.67 21.99
C ALA A 594 26.68 -18.61 23.32
N MET A 595 27.95 -19.00 23.33
CA MET A 595 28.80 -18.97 24.53
C MET A 595 29.15 -17.54 24.97
N GLU A 596 29.36 -16.63 24.02
CA GLU A 596 29.67 -15.22 24.26
C GLU A 596 28.42 -14.39 24.65
N THR A 597 27.21 -14.90 24.37
CA THR A 597 25.96 -14.28 24.78
C THR A 597 25.89 -14.18 26.33
N PRO A 598 25.66 -12.97 26.90
CA PRO A 598 25.65 -12.78 28.35
C PRO A 598 24.59 -13.63 29.07
N ALA A 599 24.99 -14.31 30.15
CA ALA A 599 24.11 -15.07 31.03
C ALA A 599 23.76 -14.27 32.30
N ASP A 600 23.18 -13.06 32.17
CA ASP A 600 22.85 -12.25 33.35
C ASP A 600 21.72 -12.90 34.18
N PHE A 601 22.06 -13.40 35.38
CA PHE A 601 21.14 -14.07 36.31
C PHE A 601 20.36 -13.10 37.22
N SER A 602 20.48 -11.79 37.04
CA SER A 602 19.78 -10.78 37.85
C SER A 602 18.25 -10.79 37.61
N ARG A 603 17.48 -10.15 38.51
CA ARG A 603 16.01 -9.98 38.33
C ARG A 603 15.64 -9.30 37.01
N THR A 604 16.52 -8.42 36.50
CA THR A 604 16.44 -7.68 35.24
C THR A 604 17.10 -8.39 34.05
N GLY A 605 17.99 -9.36 34.28
CA GLY A 605 18.79 -10.07 33.28
C GLY A 605 18.11 -11.28 32.60
N THR A 606 16.87 -11.59 32.96
CA THR A 606 16.14 -12.80 32.51
C THR A 606 16.11 -13.00 31.01
N ALA A 607 16.14 -11.91 30.23
CA ALA A 607 16.08 -11.99 28.78
C ALA A 607 17.43 -12.32 28.13
N SER A 608 18.55 -11.90 28.72
CA SER A 608 19.90 -12.30 28.25
C SER A 608 20.13 -13.79 28.47
N TYR A 609 19.76 -14.26 29.66
CA TYR A 609 19.75 -15.69 29.99
C TYR A 609 18.88 -16.51 29.01
N LYS A 610 17.65 -16.05 28.75
CA LYS A 610 16.74 -16.71 27.79
C LYS A 610 17.36 -16.80 26.38
N SER A 611 17.99 -15.72 25.93
CA SER A 611 18.67 -15.66 24.63
C SER A 611 19.83 -16.66 24.55
N ARG A 612 20.66 -16.76 25.60
CA ARG A 612 21.77 -17.73 25.64
C ARG A 612 21.28 -19.16 25.55
N VAL A 613 20.27 -19.56 26.34
CA VAL A 613 19.74 -20.93 26.28
C VAL A 613 19.11 -21.22 24.92
N PHE A 614 18.35 -20.26 24.36
CA PHE A 614 17.83 -20.37 22.99
C PHE A 614 18.95 -20.60 21.98
N HIS A 615 20.02 -19.79 22.01
CA HIS A 615 21.16 -19.94 21.10
C HIS A 615 21.84 -21.31 21.24
N LEU A 616 22.02 -21.81 22.46
CA LEU A 616 22.62 -23.12 22.70
C LEU A 616 21.74 -24.26 22.14
N VAL A 617 20.43 -24.22 22.38
CA VAL A 617 19.49 -25.22 21.88
C VAL A 617 19.45 -25.24 20.34
N GLU A 618 19.34 -24.08 19.71
CA GLU A 618 19.32 -23.97 18.25
C GLU A 618 20.64 -24.40 17.61
N THR A 619 21.77 -24.18 18.29
CA THR A 619 23.07 -24.70 17.86
C THR A 619 23.11 -26.23 17.99
N ALA A 620 22.61 -26.77 19.09
CA ALA A 620 22.56 -28.21 19.34
C ALA A 620 21.68 -28.93 18.30
N ARG A 621 20.52 -28.37 17.96
CA ARG A 621 19.63 -28.89 16.91
C ARG A 621 20.36 -29.03 15.56
N ARG A 622 21.17 -28.04 15.19
CA ARG A 622 21.92 -28.06 13.93
C ARG A 622 23.10 -29.03 13.96
N TYR A 623 23.81 -29.16 15.09
CA TYR A 623 24.80 -30.23 15.24
C TYR A 623 24.19 -31.63 15.12
N ALA A 624 23.01 -31.82 15.70
CA ALA A 624 22.27 -33.07 15.57
C ALA A 624 21.91 -33.37 14.11
N ALA A 625 21.40 -32.36 13.38
CA ALA A 625 21.04 -32.46 11.96
C ALA A 625 22.23 -32.86 11.05
N ILE A 626 23.46 -32.44 11.38
CA ILE A 626 24.68 -32.83 10.63
C ILE A 626 25.38 -34.07 11.21
N GLY A 627 24.75 -34.79 12.16
CA GLY A 627 25.25 -36.06 12.70
C GLY A 627 26.39 -35.93 13.72
N VAL A 628 26.56 -34.77 14.36
CA VAL A 628 27.66 -34.51 15.32
C VAL A 628 27.14 -34.61 16.76
N GLY A 629 26.77 -35.83 17.17
CA GLY A 629 26.11 -36.07 18.46
C GLY A 629 26.91 -35.64 19.71
N GLN A 630 28.24 -35.77 19.72
CA GLN A 630 29.03 -35.40 20.89
C GLN A 630 28.92 -33.89 21.22
N GLU A 631 28.85 -33.02 20.20
CA GLU A 631 28.73 -31.58 20.42
C GLU A 631 27.36 -31.21 21.00
N VAL A 632 26.32 -31.98 20.67
CA VAL A 632 24.99 -31.85 21.27
C VAL A 632 25.05 -32.17 22.77
N LEU A 633 25.70 -33.28 23.13
CA LEU A 633 25.88 -33.68 24.53
C LEU A 633 26.70 -32.65 25.30
N ASP A 634 27.76 -32.10 24.69
CA ASP A 634 28.58 -31.05 25.28
C ASP A 634 27.78 -29.76 25.50
N LEU A 635 26.89 -29.38 24.58
CA LEU A 635 26.00 -28.22 24.72
C LEU A 635 24.86 -28.42 25.72
N TYR A 636 24.62 -29.66 26.17
CA TYR A 636 23.64 -29.93 27.21
C TYR A 636 24.30 -30.09 28.58
N TYR A 637 25.23 -31.04 28.70
CA TYR A 637 25.85 -31.46 29.96
C TYR A 637 27.12 -30.67 30.31
N GLY A 638 27.69 -29.92 29.37
CA GLY A 638 28.92 -29.17 29.57
C GLY A 638 28.80 -28.05 30.61
N PRO A 639 29.94 -27.58 31.15
CA PRO A 639 29.94 -26.50 32.12
C PRO A 639 29.46 -25.19 31.49
N GLY A 640 28.54 -24.50 32.18
CA GLY A 640 27.91 -23.25 31.72
C GLY A 640 26.94 -23.43 30.54
N MET A 641 26.46 -24.66 30.31
CA MET A 641 25.57 -25.05 29.22
C MET A 641 24.15 -25.35 29.71
N VAL A 642 23.28 -25.89 28.85
CA VAL A 642 21.82 -25.89 29.07
C VAL A 642 21.39 -26.52 30.39
N ALA A 643 21.93 -27.69 30.78
CA ALA A 643 21.54 -28.37 32.01
C ALA A 643 21.94 -27.58 33.27
N GLU A 644 23.19 -27.10 33.33
CA GLU A 644 23.68 -26.30 34.45
C GLU A 644 22.94 -24.97 34.55
N LEU A 645 22.76 -24.27 33.42
CA LEU A 645 22.05 -22.99 33.35
C LEU A 645 20.62 -23.08 33.88
N ARG A 646 19.96 -24.23 33.72
CA ARG A 646 18.57 -24.48 34.17
C ARG A 646 18.46 -25.04 35.58
N THR A 647 19.57 -25.29 36.27
CA THR A 647 19.57 -25.77 37.67
C THR A 647 18.89 -24.74 38.56
N ASP A 648 18.29 -25.18 39.67
CA ASP A 648 17.55 -24.31 40.59
C ASP A 648 18.40 -23.10 41.04
N ASP A 649 18.01 -21.93 40.56
CA ASP A 649 18.68 -20.66 40.85
C ASP A 649 18.27 -20.07 42.20
N GLY A 650 17.29 -20.68 42.89
CA GLY A 650 16.73 -20.16 44.15
C GLY A 650 16.01 -18.82 43.99
N LEU A 651 15.78 -18.36 42.75
CA LEU A 651 15.16 -17.08 42.45
C LEU A 651 13.65 -17.24 42.32
N GLN A 652 12.92 -16.37 43.02
CA GLN A 652 11.48 -16.27 42.86
C GLN A 652 11.10 -15.27 41.75
N SER A 653 10.05 -15.58 40.98
CA SER A 653 9.40 -14.59 40.12
C SER A 653 8.86 -13.41 40.94
N GLY A 654 8.63 -12.26 40.30
CA GLY A 654 8.18 -11.03 40.99
C GLY A 654 6.85 -11.18 41.75
N ASP A 655 6.05 -12.17 41.37
CA ASP A 655 4.78 -12.57 41.97
C ASP A 655 4.90 -13.80 42.91
N GLY A 656 6.10 -14.37 43.09
CA GLY A 656 6.35 -15.54 43.94
C GLY A 656 5.93 -16.89 43.36
N THR A 657 5.42 -16.94 42.13
CA THR A 657 4.83 -18.13 41.51
C THR A 657 5.85 -19.21 41.13
N PHE A 658 7.08 -18.83 40.75
CA PHE A 658 8.12 -19.76 40.31
C PHE A 658 9.29 -19.78 41.30
N LYS A 659 9.75 -20.95 41.73
CA LYS A 659 10.91 -21.12 42.66
C LYS A 659 12.26 -21.33 41.96
N ASN A 660 12.24 -21.76 40.70
CA ASN A 660 13.38 -21.82 39.78
C ASN A 660 13.02 -20.95 38.56
N LYS A 661 13.48 -19.70 38.57
CA LYS A 661 13.07 -18.69 37.58
C LYS A 661 13.63 -19.06 36.21
N THR A 662 14.94 -19.26 36.11
CA THR A 662 15.68 -19.61 34.88
C THR A 662 15.15 -20.86 34.17
N GLY A 663 14.89 -21.95 34.91
CA GLY A 663 14.29 -23.17 34.35
C GLY A 663 12.88 -22.95 33.81
N SER A 664 12.08 -22.11 34.47
CA SER A 664 10.69 -21.80 34.08
C SER A 664 10.61 -20.95 32.81
N TYR A 665 11.52 -19.98 32.61
CA TYR A 665 11.51 -19.10 31.44
C TYR A 665 12.05 -19.74 30.15
N THR A 666 12.82 -20.83 30.27
CA THR A 666 13.45 -21.51 29.12
C THR A 666 12.77 -22.81 28.70
N LYS A 667 11.67 -23.19 29.38
CA LYS A 667 10.89 -24.40 29.07
C LYS A 667 10.34 -24.47 27.64
N ALA A 668 10.22 -23.32 26.97
CA ALA A 668 9.71 -23.22 25.61
C ALA A 668 10.66 -23.76 24.53
N TYR A 669 11.91 -24.04 24.88
CA TYR A 669 12.96 -24.52 23.97
C TYR A 669 13.35 -25.99 24.23
N MET A 670 12.77 -26.62 25.26
CA MET A 670 13.25 -27.91 25.76
C MET A 670 12.70 -29.10 24.98
N ASP A 671 11.63 -28.90 24.22
CA ASP A 671 11.15 -29.84 23.20
C ASP A 671 12.18 -30.02 22.08
N GLU A 672 12.70 -28.92 21.52
CA GLU A 672 13.76 -28.97 20.51
C GLU A 672 15.07 -29.55 21.08
N MET A 673 15.43 -29.20 22.31
CA MET A 673 16.61 -29.78 22.97
C MET A 673 16.45 -31.29 23.19
N ALA A 674 15.25 -31.77 23.54
CA ALA A 674 14.99 -33.19 23.71
C ALA A 674 15.10 -33.95 22.38
N GLN A 675 14.64 -33.37 21.26
CA GLN A 675 14.85 -33.93 19.93
C GLN A 675 16.35 -34.02 19.60
N ALA A 676 17.11 -32.96 19.85
CA ALA A 676 18.55 -32.95 19.60
C ALA A 676 19.27 -34.05 20.43
N LEU A 677 18.94 -34.20 21.72
CA LEU A 677 19.47 -35.26 22.58
C LEU A 677 19.12 -36.65 22.05
N TYR A 678 17.86 -36.85 21.65
CA TYR A 678 17.40 -38.12 21.09
C TYR A 678 18.20 -38.47 19.82
N GLN A 679 18.33 -37.51 18.89
CA GLN A 679 19.09 -37.69 17.64
C GLN A 679 20.59 -37.92 17.88
N ALA A 680 21.14 -37.36 18.96
CA ALA A 680 22.50 -37.62 19.40
C ALA A 680 22.69 -39.00 20.07
N GLY A 681 21.62 -39.75 20.29
CA GLY A 681 21.61 -41.09 20.89
C GLY A 681 21.36 -41.11 22.41
N ASP A 682 21.07 -39.98 23.05
CA ASP A 682 20.77 -39.88 24.48
C ASP A 682 19.26 -39.87 24.77
N VAL A 683 18.61 -41.00 24.50
CA VAL A 683 17.16 -41.19 24.70
C VAL A 683 16.75 -40.96 26.15
N SER A 684 17.54 -41.45 27.11
CA SER A 684 17.24 -41.30 28.54
C SER A 684 17.35 -39.84 29.00
N GLY A 685 18.35 -39.10 28.51
CA GLY A 685 18.48 -37.66 28.76
C GLY A 685 17.33 -36.87 28.17
N ALA A 686 16.88 -37.19 26.96
CA ALA A 686 15.73 -36.56 26.31
C ALA A 686 14.45 -36.70 27.17
N PHE A 687 14.12 -37.91 27.63
CA PHE A 687 12.93 -38.15 28.44
C PHE A 687 13.05 -37.50 29.82
N SER A 688 14.22 -37.63 30.47
CA SER A 688 14.48 -36.98 31.76
C SER A 688 14.30 -35.46 31.69
N LEU A 689 14.73 -34.84 30.58
CA LEU A 689 14.54 -33.42 30.34
C LEU A 689 13.04 -33.07 30.24
N LEU A 690 12.26 -33.80 29.45
CA LEU A 690 10.82 -33.55 29.30
C LEU A 690 10.06 -33.75 30.61
N ASP A 691 10.42 -34.77 31.39
CA ASP A 691 9.81 -35.04 32.69
C ASP A 691 10.11 -33.94 33.72
N SER A 692 11.21 -33.21 33.56
CA SER A 692 11.51 -32.03 34.40
C SER A 692 10.57 -30.83 34.17
N LEU A 693 9.79 -30.83 33.08
CA LEU A 693 8.95 -29.69 32.67
C LEU A 693 7.59 -29.67 33.36
N SER A 694 6.95 -28.48 33.36
CA SER A 694 5.54 -28.33 33.75
C SER A 694 4.60 -29.12 32.84
N ALA A 695 3.44 -29.56 33.33
CA ALA A 695 2.50 -30.42 32.60
C ALA A 695 2.24 -30.00 31.14
N SER A 696 1.91 -28.73 30.88
CA SER A 696 1.66 -28.25 29.50
C SER A 696 2.90 -28.28 28.59
N SER A 697 4.09 -27.92 29.11
CA SER A 697 5.34 -27.99 28.34
C SER A 697 5.81 -29.43 28.14
N ARG A 698 5.58 -30.30 29.13
CA ARG A 698 5.83 -31.75 29.01
C ARG A 698 4.94 -32.37 27.94
N ALA A 699 3.65 -32.02 27.92
CA ALA A 699 2.70 -32.47 26.90
C ALA A 699 3.18 -32.07 25.49
N LYS A 700 3.49 -30.78 25.28
CA LYS A 700 4.01 -30.30 24.00
C LYS A 700 5.30 -31.03 23.61
N GLY A 701 6.23 -31.21 24.54
CA GLY A 701 7.51 -31.87 24.30
C GLY A 701 7.38 -33.31 23.87
N TYR A 702 6.56 -34.13 24.54
CA TYR A 702 6.33 -35.51 24.11
C TYR A 702 5.61 -35.61 22.76
N LYS A 703 4.63 -34.74 22.49
CA LYS A 703 3.95 -34.68 21.17
C LYS A 703 4.94 -34.36 20.05
N SER A 704 5.80 -33.38 20.29
CA SER A 704 6.82 -32.95 19.33
C SER A 704 7.90 -34.01 19.13
N LEU A 705 8.36 -34.67 20.20
CA LEU A 705 9.32 -35.76 20.11
C LEU A 705 8.75 -36.99 19.40
N ALA A 706 7.47 -37.34 19.64
CA ALA A 706 6.80 -38.42 18.92
C ALA A 706 6.75 -38.16 17.40
N ALA A 707 6.45 -36.92 16.99
CA ALA A 707 6.46 -36.53 15.58
C ALA A 707 7.87 -36.63 14.97
N PHE A 708 8.88 -36.16 15.70
CA PHE A 708 10.28 -36.25 15.27
C PHE A 708 10.75 -37.70 15.09
N ILE A 709 10.37 -38.59 16.01
CA ILE A 709 10.71 -40.02 15.95
C ILE A 709 9.97 -40.72 14.81
N ALA A 710 8.70 -40.37 14.56
CA ALA A 710 7.94 -40.94 13.44
C ALA A 710 8.64 -40.68 12.09
N LEU A 711 9.20 -39.49 11.89
CA LEU A 711 10.01 -39.18 10.69
C LEU A 711 11.26 -40.06 10.60
N HIS A 712 11.99 -40.24 11.71
CA HIS A 712 13.20 -41.06 11.73
C HIS A 712 12.90 -42.55 11.53
N GLU A 713 11.81 -43.08 12.10
CA GLU A 713 11.37 -44.46 11.88
C GLU A 713 11.04 -44.70 10.41
N GLU A 714 10.33 -43.76 9.78
CA GLU A 714 10.01 -43.85 8.36
C GLU A 714 11.27 -43.85 7.49
N GLU A 715 12.22 -42.94 7.75
CA GLU A 715 13.53 -42.91 7.07
C GLU A 715 14.32 -44.21 7.24
N GLN A 716 14.11 -44.95 8.34
CA GLN A 716 14.82 -46.19 8.67
C GLN A 716 14.11 -47.46 8.23
N GLY A 717 12.93 -47.38 7.60
CA GLY A 717 12.26 -48.54 7.01
C GLY A 717 10.79 -48.72 7.39
N GLY A 718 10.16 -47.71 8.00
CA GLY A 718 8.72 -47.65 8.20
C GLY A 718 8.31 -47.35 9.64
N LEU A 719 7.21 -46.60 9.81
CA LEU A 719 6.60 -46.35 11.12
C LEU A 719 6.29 -47.65 11.88
N LEU A 720 6.73 -47.73 13.14
CA LEU A 720 6.52 -48.91 13.97
C LEU A 720 5.13 -48.89 14.62
N SER A 721 4.52 -50.07 14.77
CA SER A 721 3.24 -50.23 15.49
C SER A 721 3.42 -50.08 17.01
N PRO A 722 2.44 -49.54 17.76
CA PRO A 722 2.58 -49.38 19.19
C PRO A 722 2.65 -50.75 19.88
N HIS A 723 3.46 -50.84 20.93
CA HIS A 723 3.49 -52.01 21.78
C HIS A 723 2.15 -52.19 22.51
N PRO A 724 1.75 -53.43 22.86
CA PRO A 724 0.52 -53.67 23.61
C PRO A 724 0.63 -53.24 25.09
N VAL A 725 1.85 -53.07 25.59
CA VAL A 725 2.20 -52.62 26.94
C VAL A 725 3.36 -51.64 26.86
N GLU A 726 3.48 -50.71 27.80
CA GLU A 726 4.57 -49.72 27.83
C GLU A 726 5.95 -50.41 27.85
N PRO A 727 6.79 -50.23 26.81
CA PRO A 727 8.12 -50.82 26.76
C PRO A 727 9.14 -49.99 27.58
N PRO A 728 10.36 -50.49 27.80
CA PRO A 728 11.44 -49.67 28.36
C PRO A 728 11.71 -48.43 27.49
N ASP A 729 12.15 -47.33 28.10
CA ASP A 729 12.38 -46.05 27.41
C ASP A 729 13.30 -46.16 26.17
N SER A 730 14.28 -47.07 26.19
CA SER A 730 15.20 -47.33 25.06
C SER A 730 14.57 -48.06 23.87
N GLU A 731 13.37 -48.62 24.04
CA GLU A 731 12.64 -49.42 23.05
C GLU A 731 11.33 -48.73 22.60
N MET A 732 11.04 -47.52 23.11
CA MET A 732 9.84 -46.77 22.74
C MET A 732 9.90 -46.26 21.32
N ASN A 733 8.87 -46.57 20.55
CA ASN A 733 8.63 -46.00 19.23
C ASN A 733 7.74 -44.74 19.30
N ALA A 734 7.55 -44.10 18.15
CA ALA A 734 6.76 -42.88 18.03
C ALA A 734 5.33 -43.02 18.60
N LEU A 735 4.64 -44.11 18.30
CA LEU A 735 3.27 -44.35 18.76
C LEU A 735 3.22 -44.73 20.26
N ASP A 736 4.23 -45.41 20.78
CA ASP A 736 4.35 -45.66 22.22
C ASP A 736 4.39 -44.36 23.01
N LEU A 737 5.11 -43.35 22.52
CA LEU A 737 5.14 -42.04 23.18
C LEU A 737 3.75 -41.40 23.23
N VAL A 738 3.00 -41.46 22.13
CA VAL A 738 1.62 -40.94 22.08
C VAL A 738 0.72 -41.66 23.08
N TYR A 739 0.77 -42.98 23.14
CA TYR A 739 -0.15 -43.77 23.95
C TYR A 739 0.22 -43.83 25.43
N TYR A 740 1.51 -43.82 25.77
CA TYR A 740 2.00 -44.03 27.14
C TYR A 740 2.59 -42.79 27.81
N LYS A 741 3.25 -41.89 27.06
CA LYS A 741 3.99 -40.77 27.65
C LYS A 741 3.30 -39.40 27.55
N VAL A 742 2.46 -39.14 26.54
CA VAL A 742 1.80 -37.84 26.37
C VAL A 742 0.79 -37.59 27.52
N PRO A 743 1.03 -36.62 28.43
CA PRO A 743 0.07 -36.26 29.47
C PRO A 743 -1.04 -35.33 28.95
N THR A 744 -2.10 -35.18 29.74
CA THR A 744 -3.11 -34.12 29.52
C THR A 744 -2.55 -32.72 29.79
N ASP A 745 -3.18 -31.71 29.20
CA ASP A 745 -2.78 -30.31 29.35
C ASP A 745 -3.99 -29.36 29.44
N LEU A 746 -3.74 -28.06 29.57
CA LEU A 746 -4.78 -27.04 29.67
C LEU A 746 -5.73 -27.01 28.46
N PHE A 747 -5.25 -27.40 27.28
CA PHE A 747 -6.00 -27.38 26.03
C PHE A 747 -6.66 -28.74 25.71
N ASN A 748 -6.14 -29.80 26.29
CA ASN A 748 -6.55 -31.19 26.10
C ASN A 748 -6.79 -31.84 27.47
N PRO A 749 -7.94 -31.57 28.11
CA PRO A 749 -8.22 -32.03 29.47
C PRO A 749 -8.41 -33.54 29.57
N THR A 750 -8.70 -34.23 28.46
CA THR A 750 -8.80 -35.69 28.41
C THR A 750 -7.62 -36.33 27.68
N GLN A 751 -7.29 -37.57 28.05
CA GLN A 751 -6.18 -38.31 27.43
C GLN A 751 -6.37 -38.47 25.92
N LYS A 752 -7.60 -38.75 25.47
CA LYS A 752 -7.93 -38.91 24.04
C LYS A 752 -7.70 -37.64 23.25
N GLU A 753 -8.08 -36.48 23.79
CA GLU A 753 -7.80 -35.21 23.13
C GLU A 753 -6.29 -34.96 22.99
N ALA A 754 -5.50 -35.27 24.03
CA ALA A 754 -4.06 -35.10 23.98
C ALA A 754 -3.41 -36.02 22.94
N GLN A 755 -3.93 -37.25 22.80
CA GLN A 755 -3.51 -38.22 21.79
C GLN A 755 -3.92 -37.81 20.37
N ILE A 756 -5.16 -37.37 20.15
CA ILE A 756 -5.62 -36.84 18.85
C ILE A 756 -4.74 -35.67 18.43
N ASP A 757 -4.45 -34.76 19.36
CA ASP A 757 -3.53 -33.64 19.14
C ASP A 757 -2.16 -34.16 18.70
N ALA A 758 -1.56 -35.08 19.45
CA ALA A 758 -0.25 -35.69 19.14
C ALA A 758 -0.19 -36.37 17.76
N LEU A 759 -1.26 -37.07 17.37
CA LEU A 759 -1.35 -37.77 16.08
C LEU A 759 -1.58 -36.81 14.90
N THR A 760 -1.95 -35.55 15.16
CA THR A 760 -2.29 -34.57 14.12
C THR A 760 -1.35 -33.37 14.16
N TYR A 761 -1.77 -32.27 14.77
CA TYR A 761 -1.03 -31.01 14.96
C TYR A 761 -1.59 -30.25 16.16
N PHE A 762 -0.95 -29.18 16.62
CA PHE A 762 -1.40 -28.45 17.81
C PHE A 762 -2.79 -27.80 17.67
N VAL A 763 -3.67 -28.06 18.63
CA VAL A 763 -5.07 -27.64 18.65
C VAL A 763 -5.31 -26.14 18.39
N ARG A 764 -4.39 -25.24 18.78
CA ARG A 764 -4.56 -23.79 18.53
C ARG A 764 -3.88 -23.29 17.25
N SER A 765 -2.98 -24.06 16.65
CA SER A 765 -2.27 -23.64 15.45
C SER A 765 -1.78 -24.82 14.63
N ARG A 766 -2.19 -24.87 13.37
CA ARG A 766 -1.65 -25.82 12.39
C ARG A 766 -0.16 -25.61 12.11
N THR A 767 0.37 -24.41 12.38
CA THR A 767 1.81 -24.09 12.23
C THR A 767 2.72 -24.82 13.22
N VAL A 768 2.17 -25.54 14.19
CA VAL A 768 2.94 -26.39 15.11
C VAL A 768 2.60 -27.83 14.78
N PRO A 769 3.34 -28.46 13.85
CA PRO A 769 3.06 -29.80 13.40
C PRO A 769 3.38 -30.83 14.48
N PHE A 770 2.56 -31.88 14.54
CA PHE A 770 2.88 -33.11 15.27
C PHE A 770 2.88 -34.25 14.26
N MET A 771 2.51 -35.48 14.64
CA MET A 771 2.89 -36.68 13.88
C MET A 771 2.42 -36.68 12.43
N ALA A 772 1.10 -36.69 12.17
CA ALA A 772 0.60 -36.77 10.78
C ALA A 772 1.02 -35.55 9.95
N LEU A 773 0.90 -34.32 10.47
CA LEU A 773 1.28 -33.14 9.69
C LEU A 773 2.78 -33.10 9.38
N SER A 774 3.65 -33.52 10.32
CA SER A 774 5.10 -33.60 10.04
C SER A 774 5.41 -34.62 8.96
N LEU A 775 4.73 -35.78 8.96
CA LEU A 775 4.87 -36.79 7.92
C LEU A 775 4.40 -36.28 6.55
N ILE A 776 3.30 -35.52 6.51
CA ILE A 776 2.78 -34.86 5.30
C ILE A 776 3.80 -33.85 4.77
N ASP A 777 4.30 -32.97 5.64
CA ASP A 777 5.28 -31.94 5.27
C ASP A 777 6.59 -32.57 4.72
N ALA A 778 6.93 -33.77 5.18
CA ALA A 778 8.08 -34.55 4.68
C ALA A 778 7.76 -35.42 3.44
N GLY A 779 6.52 -35.44 2.95
CA GLY A 779 6.09 -36.20 1.77
C GLY A 779 5.73 -37.67 2.02
N TYR A 780 5.68 -38.12 3.28
CA TYR A 780 5.33 -39.50 3.68
C TYR A 780 3.81 -39.72 3.78
N ASN A 781 3.10 -39.44 2.69
CA ASN A 781 1.63 -39.35 2.66
C ASN A 781 0.90 -40.64 3.04
N LEU A 782 1.41 -41.81 2.64
CA LEU A 782 0.78 -43.11 2.96
C LEU A 782 0.82 -43.39 4.46
N VAL A 783 1.96 -43.11 5.09
CA VAL A 783 2.22 -43.35 6.51
C VAL A 783 1.45 -42.35 7.36
N ALA A 784 1.41 -41.08 6.93
CA ALA A 784 0.54 -40.08 7.53
C ALA A 784 -0.92 -40.56 7.55
N ALA A 785 -1.40 -41.15 6.45
CA ALA A 785 -2.74 -41.70 6.39
C ALA A 785 -3.00 -42.81 7.44
N ASP A 786 -2.05 -43.69 7.69
CA ASP A 786 -2.16 -44.73 8.73
C ASP A 786 -2.21 -44.12 10.14
N VAL A 787 -1.46 -43.04 10.39
CA VAL A 787 -1.55 -42.25 11.63
C VAL A 787 -2.93 -41.58 11.76
N LEU A 788 -3.49 -41.03 10.68
CA LEU A 788 -4.81 -40.40 10.68
C LEU A 788 -5.92 -41.40 11.00
N VAL A 789 -5.83 -42.66 10.55
CA VAL A 789 -6.79 -43.72 10.94
C VAL A 789 -6.85 -43.88 12.46
N GLN A 790 -5.70 -43.92 13.13
CA GLN A 790 -5.63 -44.00 14.59
C GLN A 790 -6.27 -42.77 15.27
N ALA A 791 -6.08 -41.58 14.70
CA ALA A 791 -6.71 -40.36 15.20
C ALA A 791 -8.25 -40.40 15.03
N VAL A 792 -8.77 -40.89 13.90
CA VAL A 792 -10.21 -41.03 13.66
C VAL A 792 -10.85 -41.96 14.68
N ASP A 793 -10.21 -43.10 14.98
CA ASP A 793 -10.72 -44.06 15.97
C ASP A 793 -10.81 -43.47 17.37
N LEU A 794 -9.91 -42.55 17.73
CA LEU A 794 -9.99 -41.79 18.98
C LEU A 794 -11.10 -40.73 18.94
N VAL A 795 -11.27 -40.02 17.82
CA VAL A 795 -12.33 -38.99 17.64
C VAL A 795 -13.72 -39.60 17.79
N ARG A 796 -13.97 -40.78 17.22
CA ARG A 796 -15.25 -41.50 17.35
C ARG A 796 -15.64 -41.80 18.79
N GLN A 797 -14.66 -41.90 19.69
CA GLN A 797 -14.87 -42.15 21.12
C GLN A 797 -15.11 -40.87 21.95
N LEU A 798 -15.04 -39.69 21.35
CA LEU A 798 -15.39 -38.43 22.00
C LEU A 798 -16.92 -38.24 22.08
N LYS A 799 -17.36 -37.44 23.07
CA LYS A 799 -18.78 -37.07 23.20
C LYS A 799 -19.13 -35.97 22.19
N ASP A 800 -20.34 -36.03 21.63
CA ASP A 800 -20.80 -35.10 20.58
C ASP A 800 -20.79 -33.63 21.03
N ASN A 801 -21.18 -33.36 22.29
CA ASN A 801 -21.22 -32.02 22.89
C ASN A 801 -19.94 -31.67 23.68
N GLN A 802 -18.82 -32.35 23.43
CA GLN A 802 -17.58 -32.07 24.16
C GLN A 802 -16.94 -30.76 23.70
N ALA A 803 -17.12 -29.71 24.47
CA ALA A 803 -16.50 -28.41 24.23
C ALA A 803 -15.01 -28.39 24.62
N LYS A 804 -14.21 -27.60 23.88
CA LYS A 804 -12.87 -27.21 24.34
C LYS A 804 -12.94 -26.16 25.45
N PRO A 805 -12.00 -26.14 26.42
CA PRO A 805 -12.02 -25.23 27.57
C PRO A 805 -11.81 -23.74 27.23
N PHE A 806 -11.68 -23.38 25.96
CA PHE A 806 -11.35 -22.04 25.47
C PHE A 806 -12.34 -21.55 24.38
N ASN A 807 -13.57 -22.08 24.34
CA ASN A 807 -14.67 -21.66 23.46
C ASN A 807 -14.33 -21.59 21.94
N LEU A 808 -13.45 -22.47 21.44
CA LEU A 808 -13.07 -22.53 20.01
C LEU A 808 -13.81 -23.63 19.20
N GLY A 809 -14.88 -24.21 19.73
CA GLY A 809 -15.71 -25.19 19.00
C GLY A 809 -15.76 -26.58 19.63
N SER A 810 -16.30 -27.53 18.86
CA SER A 810 -16.48 -28.93 19.21
C SER A 810 -15.16 -29.69 19.18
N SER A 811 -14.87 -30.45 20.23
CA SER A 811 -13.71 -31.34 20.25
C SER A 811 -13.83 -32.48 19.22
N LYS A 812 -15.06 -32.86 18.85
CA LYS A 812 -15.33 -33.99 17.95
C LYS A 812 -15.37 -33.57 16.49
N ILE A 813 -15.93 -32.41 16.16
CA ILE A 813 -15.97 -31.91 14.78
C ILE A 813 -14.76 -31.03 14.50
N ASP A 814 -14.66 -29.85 15.09
CA ASP A 814 -13.64 -28.84 14.76
C ASP A 814 -12.22 -29.35 14.98
N PHE A 815 -11.97 -29.98 16.14
CA PHE A 815 -10.65 -30.51 16.51
C PHE A 815 -10.49 -32.02 16.29
N GLY A 816 -11.46 -32.63 15.62
CA GLY A 816 -11.51 -34.06 15.33
C GLY A 816 -11.75 -34.30 13.83
N PHE A 817 -13.00 -34.54 13.44
CA PHE A 817 -13.37 -34.90 12.06
C PHE A 817 -12.91 -33.88 11.02
N ALA A 818 -13.23 -32.59 11.19
CA ALA A 818 -12.86 -31.56 10.21
C ALA A 818 -11.34 -31.40 10.15
N LYS A 819 -10.67 -31.35 11.31
CA LYS A 819 -9.20 -31.32 11.43
C LYS A 819 -8.51 -32.47 10.70
N ILE A 820 -9.02 -33.69 10.83
CA ILE A 820 -8.44 -34.88 10.18
C ILE A 820 -8.79 -34.92 8.70
N ALA A 821 -10.02 -34.57 8.32
CA ALA A 821 -10.42 -34.45 6.93
C ALA A 821 -9.53 -33.45 6.18
N ASP A 822 -9.22 -32.31 6.79
CA ASP A 822 -8.31 -31.29 6.27
C ASP A 822 -6.91 -31.84 5.94
N LEU A 823 -6.39 -32.75 6.77
CA LEU A 823 -5.13 -33.45 6.54
C LEU A 823 -5.23 -34.54 5.46
N TYR A 824 -6.39 -35.19 5.30
CA TYR A 824 -6.62 -36.10 4.18
C TYR A 824 -6.62 -35.37 2.84
N VAL A 825 -7.13 -34.14 2.79
CA VAL A 825 -7.06 -33.29 1.59
C VAL A 825 -5.60 -32.97 1.23
N ASP A 826 -4.74 -32.68 2.22
CA ASP A 826 -3.31 -32.42 1.95
C ASP A 826 -2.61 -33.55 1.20
N ILE A 827 -3.03 -34.80 1.45
CA ILE A 827 -2.43 -35.99 0.85
C ILE A 827 -3.22 -36.52 -0.36
N GLY A 828 -4.18 -35.74 -0.89
CA GLY A 828 -4.99 -36.10 -2.06
C GLY A 828 -6.00 -37.23 -1.82
N ARG A 829 -6.43 -37.43 -0.57
CA ARG A 829 -7.42 -38.46 -0.16
C ARG A 829 -8.79 -37.84 0.11
N ASP A 830 -9.33 -37.16 -0.91
CA ASP A 830 -10.58 -36.41 -0.82
C ASP A 830 -11.80 -37.29 -0.52
N GLN A 831 -11.77 -38.56 -0.91
CA GLN A 831 -12.87 -39.48 -0.62
C GLN A 831 -12.96 -39.76 0.88
N GLU A 832 -11.83 -40.00 1.55
CA GLU A 832 -11.74 -40.20 2.99
C GLU A 832 -12.10 -38.94 3.76
N ALA A 833 -11.60 -37.78 3.31
CA ALA A 833 -11.99 -36.48 3.86
C ALA A 833 -13.52 -36.29 3.79
N ARG A 834 -14.13 -36.50 2.62
CA ARG A 834 -15.58 -36.40 2.41
C ARG A 834 -16.37 -37.32 3.33
N LEU A 835 -15.98 -38.59 3.45
CA LEU A 835 -16.67 -39.56 4.31
C LEU A 835 -16.67 -39.13 5.79
N LEU A 836 -15.57 -38.52 6.28
CA LEU A 836 -15.51 -38.00 7.65
C LEU A 836 -16.43 -36.79 7.85
N LEU A 837 -16.52 -35.90 6.86
CA LEU A 837 -17.41 -34.73 6.93
C LEU A 837 -18.87 -35.17 6.86
N GLU A 838 -19.22 -36.13 6.00
CA GLU A 838 -20.55 -36.73 5.94
C GLU A 838 -20.92 -37.45 7.27
N GLU A 839 -19.97 -38.15 7.90
CA GLU A 839 -20.16 -38.77 9.22
C GLU A 839 -20.44 -37.70 10.30
N ALA A 840 -19.64 -36.63 10.33
CA ALA A 840 -19.83 -35.51 11.26
C ALA A 840 -21.19 -34.83 11.07
N GLU A 841 -21.59 -34.59 9.82
CA GLU A 841 -22.85 -33.94 9.48
C GLU A 841 -24.07 -34.80 9.84
N ALA A 842 -24.03 -36.08 9.50
CA ALA A 842 -25.18 -36.96 9.67
C ALA A 842 -25.35 -37.46 11.11
N GLN A 843 -24.25 -37.63 11.85
CA GLN A 843 -24.27 -38.32 13.15
C GLN A 843 -23.94 -37.42 14.34
N VAL A 844 -23.17 -36.34 14.16
CA VAL A 844 -22.73 -35.49 15.28
C VAL A 844 -23.54 -34.19 15.34
N LEU A 845 -23.64 -33.44 14.24
CA LEU A 845 -24.36 -32.16 14.21
C LEU A 845 -25.80 -32.23 14.76
N PRO A 846 -26.64 -33.25 14.45
CA PRO A 846 -28.00 -33.32 14.96
C PRO A 846 -28.10 -33.51 16.48
N ASN A 847 -27.02 -33.99 17.11
CA ASN A 847 -26.94 -34.23 18.55
C ASN A 847 -26.31 -33.05 19.31
N MET A 848 -25.81 -32.04 18.61
CA MET A 848 -25.21 -30.87 19.22
C MET A 848 -26.29 -29.92 19.77
N THR A 849 -26.07 -29.37 20.96
CA THR A 849 -27.04 -28.50 21.64
C THR A 849 -26.63 -27.03 21.70
N ASP A 850 -25.35 -26.72 21.45
CA ASP A 850 -24.81 -25.36 21.50
C ASP A 850 -24.77 -24.74 20.10
N ALA A 851 -25.57 -23.68 19.90
CA ALA A 851 -25.69 -23.03 18.58
C ALA A 851 -24.37 -22.40 18.10
N GLY A 852 -23.54 -21.86 19.00
CA GLY A 852 -22.25 -21.28 18.65
C GLY A 852 -21.27 -22.33 18.13
N GLN A 853 -21.22 -23.50 18.79
CA GLN A 853 -20.41 -24.63 18.34
C GLN A 853 -20.90 -25.20 17.01
N ILE A 854 -22.21 -25.34 16.83
CA ILE A 854 -22.80 -25.81 15.56
C ILE A 854 -22.32 -24.93 14.41
N ASN A 855 -22.40 -23.61 14.54
CA ASN A 855 -21.98 -22.69 13.48
C ASN A 855 -20.49 -22.78 13.18
N GLN A 856 -19.63 -22.84 14.21
CA GLN A 856 -18.19 -22.99 14.01
C GLN A 856 -17.86 -24.30 13.29
N SER A 857 -18.50 -25.40 13.69
CA SER A 857 -18.38 -26.70 13.04
C SER A 857 -18.82 -26.65 11.57
N LEU A 858 -19.92 -25.98 11.23
CA LEU A 858 -20.37 -25.80 9.85
C LEU A 858 -19.34 -25.06 8.98
N VAL A 859 -18.80 -23.94 9.49
CA VAL A 859 -17.77 -23.15 8.78
C VAL A 859 -16.49 -23.97 8.60
N ARG A 860 -16.05 -24.69 9.62
CA ARG A 860 -14.85 -25.54 9.54
C ARG A 860 -15.00 -26.68 8.55
N MET A 861 -16.17 -27.33 8.50
CA MET A 861 -16.44 -28.38 7.52
C MET A 861 -16.49 -27.82 6.10
N ALA A 862 -17.10 -26.65 5.91
CA ALA A 862 -17.16 -25.97 4.61
C ALA A 862 -15.77 -25.63 4.06
N ASP A 863 -14.86 -25.12 4.90
CA ASP A 863 -13.47 -24.80 4.50
C ASP A 863 -12.77 -26.05 3.94
N VAL A 864 -12.97 -27.22 4.54
CA VAL A 864 -12.42 -28.48 4.02
C VAL A 864 -13.06 -28.88 2.68
N TYR A 865 -14.39 -28.72 2.52
CA TYR A 865 -15.04 -28.95 1.22
C TYR A 865 -14.52 -28.02 0.11
N LEU A 866 -14.23 -26.76 0.43
CA LEU A 866 -13.61 -25.81 -0.50
C LEU A 866 -12.23 -26.27 -0.94
N ARG A 867 -11.41 -26.78 -0.01
CA ARG A 867 -10.10 -27.33 -0.34
C ARG A 867 -10.18 -28.57 -1.24
N MET A 868 -11.26 -29.35 -1.17
CA MET A 868 -11.53 -30.47 -2.08
C MET A 868 -12.13 -30.02 -3.44
N GLY A 869 -12.38 -28.73 -3.64
CA GLY A 869 -13.04 -28.22 -4.84
C GLY A 869 -14.56 -28.46 -4.88
N ASP A 870 -15.20 -28.87 -3.78
CA ASP A 870 -16.65 -29.08 -3.71
C ASP A 870 -17.36 -27.80 -3.22
N ALA A 871 -17.44 -26.82 -4.11
CA ALA A 871 -18.06 -25.52 -3.83
C ALA A 871 -19.55 -25.65 -3.43
N THR A 872 -20.27 -26.63 -3.98
CA THR A 872 -21.69 -26.83 -3.69
C THR A 872 -21.93 -27.33 -2.26
N ALA A 873 -21.15 -28.31 -1.80
CA ALA A 873 -21.24 -28.78 -0.41
C ALA A 873 -20.85 -27.68 0.59
N ALA A 874 -19.81 -26.92 0.27
CA ALA A 874 -19.39 -25.78 1.08
C ALA A 874 -20.49 -24.70 1.17
N GLU A 875 -21.06 -24.27 0.05
CA GLU A 875 -22.11 -23.25 0.02
C GLU A 875 -23.36 -23.67 0.82
N ASN A 876 -23.74 -24.95 0.79
CA ASN A 876 -24.84 -25.48 1.61
C ASN A 876 -24.56 -25.33 3.12
N LEU A 877 -23.37 -25.74 3.56
CA LEU A 877 -22.97 -25.62 4.96
C LEU A 877 -22.87 -24.15 5.42
N LEU A 878 -22.27 -23.30 4.59
CA LEU A 878 -22.13 -21.86 4.88
C LEU A 878 -23.50 -21.15 4.94
N SER A 879 -24.44 -21.51 4.06
CA SER A 879 -25.81 -20.97 4.08
C SER A 879 -26.58 -21.31 5.38
N ARG A 880 -26.23 -22.43 6.02
CA ARG A 880 -26.79 -22.84 7.32
C ARG A 880 -26.11 -22.17 8.51
N ALA A 881 -24.90 -21.65 8.32
CA ALA A 881 -24.13 -20.93 9.33
C ALA A 881 -24.51 -19.45 9.35
N SER A 882 -25.71 -19.10 9.86
CA SER A 882 -26.20 -17.71 9.81
C SER A 882 -26.81 -17.17 11.12
N ALA A 883 -26.82 -17.91 12.22
CA ALA A 883 -27.39 -17.43 13.48
C ALA A 883 -26.35 -17.40 14.61
N SER A 884 -25.76 -16.23 14.89
CA SER A 884 -24.82 -15.94 16.02
C SER A 884 -23.32 -16.04 15.71
N LEU A 885 -22.86 -15.59 14.54
CA LEU A 885 -21.43 -15.48 14.22
C LEU A 885 -20.79 -14.24 14.87
N SER A 886 -19.49 -14.32 15.16
CA SER A 886 -18.66 -13.16 15.54
C SER A 886 -18.16 -12.41 14.29
N LEU A 887 -17.67 -11.17 14.44
CA LEU A 887 -17.09 -10.40 13.33
C LEU A 887 -15.91 -11.14 12.66
N ASP A 888 -15.04 -11.78 13.45
CA ASP A 888 -13.94 -12.61 12.92
C ASP A 888 -14.48 -13.79 12.09
N SER A 889 -15.55 -14.42 12.54
CA SER A 889 -16.18 -15.54 11.84
C SER A 889 -16.81 -15.10 10.51
N TYR A 890 -17.42 -13.91 10.47
CA TYR A 890 -17.96 -13.35 9.23
C TYR A 890 -16.87 -13.05 8.20
N LYS A 891 -15.73 -12.50 8.63
CA LYS A 891 -14.61 -12.25 7.70
C LYS A 891 -14.17 -13.56 7.02
N VAL A 892 -13.97 -14.62 7.80
CA VAL A 892 -13.56 -15.94 7.28
C VAL A 892 -14.62 -16.53 6.35
N LEU A 893 -15.90 -16.41 6.70
CA LEU A 893 -17.03 -16.83 5.88
C LEU A 893 -17.07 -16.10 4.53
N ILE A 894 -16.95 -14.77 4.53
CA ILE A 894 -16.99 -13.96 3.31
C ILE A 894 -15.78 -14.24 2.42
N ASP A 895 -14.57 -14.32 3.00
CA ASP A 895 -13.36 -14.73 2.27
C ASP A 895 -13.56 -16.09 1.57
N ALA A 896 -14.22 -17.03 2.25
CA ALA A 896 -14.52 -18.35 1.71
C ALA A 896 -15.56 -18.31 0.58
N LEU A 897 -16.58 -17.46 0.69
CA LEU A 897 -17.60 -17.28 -0.36
C LEU A 897 -17.03 -16.60 -1.62
N PHE A 898 -16.10 -15.64 -1.48
CA PHE A 898 -15.39 -15.04 -2.62
C PHE A 898 -14.63 -16.08 -3.44
N ARG A 899 -13.96 -17.03 -2.78
CA ARG A 899 -13.19 -18.10 -3.46
C ARG A 899 -14.04 -19.00 -4.36
N ILE A 900 -15.36 -19.03 -4.16
CA ILE A 900 -16.29 -19.82 -4.98
C ILE A 900 -17.21 -18.97 -5.84
N HIS A 901 -16.99 -17.66 -5.91
CA HIS A 901 -17.83 -16.72 -6.67
C HIS A 901 -19.33 -16.90 -6.35
N SER A 902 -19.67 -17.12 -5.08
CA SER A 902 -21.05 -17.41 -4.68
C SER A 902 -21.97 -16.20 -4.87
N GLY A 903 -23.16 -16.42 -5.43
CA GLY A 903 -24.15 -15.36 -5.61
C GLY A 903 -24.77 -14.81 -4.31
N VAL A 904 -24.48 -15.41 -3.15
CA VAL A 904 -25.02 -14.95 -1.85
C VAL A 904 -24.07 -14.02 -1.07
N ILE A 905 -22.84 -13.77 -1.57
CA ILE A 905 -21.80 -12.97 -0.87
C ILE A 905 -22.33 -11.62 -0.41
N ALA A 906 -23.02 -10.87 -1.29
CA ALA A 906 -23.51 -9.53 -1.00
C ALA A 906 -24.41 -9.47 0.24
N GLY A 907 -25.26 -10.50 0.43
CA GLY A 907 -26.11 -10.62 1.62
C GLY A 907 -25.28 -10.81 2.90
N PHE A 908 -24.27 -11.67 2.87
CA PHE A 908 -23.39 -11.90 4.03
C PHE A 908 -22.53 -10.69 4.37
N VAL A 909 -22.08 -9.90 3.38
CA VAL A 909 -21.35 -8.64 3.65
C VAL A 909 -22.28 -7.64 4.33
N ALA A 910 -23.55 -7.55 3.91
CA ALA A 910 -24.54 -6.69 4.56
C ALA A 910 -24.83 -7.13 6.01
N ASP A 911 -24.97 -8.43 6.26
CA ASP A 911 -25.16 -8.97 7.62
C ASP A 911 -23.95 -8.70 8.51
N TYR A 912 -22.74 -8.77 7.95
CA TYR A 912 -21.49 -8.49 8.64
C TYR A 912 -21.38 -7.03 9.10
N VAL A 913 -21.74 -6.08 8.23
CA VAL A 913 -21.84 -4.66 8.61
C VAL A 913 -22.94 -4.44 9.64
N THR A 914 -24.08 -5.12 9.49
CA THR A 914 -25.19 -5.04 10.45
C THR A 914 -24.77 -5.53 11.84
N LEU A 915 -23.98 -6.60 11.93
CA LEU A 915 -23.42 -7.08 13.20
C LEU A 915 -22.48 -6.05 13.83
N ALA A 916 -21.62 -5.41 13.03
CA ALA A 916 -20.74 -4.35 13.52
C ALA A 916 -21.55 -3.19 14.10
N ASP A 917 -22.60 -2.74 13.39
CA ASP A 917 -23.51 -1.69 13.85
C ASP A 917 -24.25 -2.08 15.14
N GLN A 918 -24.68 -3.34 15.27
CA GLN A 918 -25.31 -3.85 16.49
C GLN A 918 -24.36 -3.80 17.70
N ILE A 919 -23.09 -4.22 17.52
CA ILE A 919 -22.09 -4.16 18.60
C ILE A 919 -21.82 -2.70 19.00
N LEU A 920 -21.77 -1.78 18.03
CA LEU A 920 -21.56 -0.35 18.27
C LEU A 920 -22.66 0.33 19.09
N THR A 921 -23.84 -0.29 19.23
CA THR A 921 -24.90 0.22 20.11
C THR A 921 -24.53 0.16 21.60
N ASP A 922 -23.53 -0.64 21.98
CA ASP A 922 -22.97 -0.59 23.32
C ASP A 922 -22.17 0.71 23.52
N VAL A 923 -22.54 1.43 24.58
CA VAL A 923 -21.90 2.71 24.96
C VAL A 923 -20.64 2.52 25.81
N ASN A 924 -20.38 1.31 26.32
CA ASN A 924 -19.26 1.02 27.22
C ASN A 924 -18.10 0.26 26.55
N LEU A 925 -18.01 0.30 25.21
CA LEU A 925 -16.92 -0.32 24.47
C LEU A 925 -15.57 0.31 24.84
N THR A 926 -14.56 -0.53 25.02
CA THR A 926 -13.17 -0.10 25.19
C THR A 926 -12.57 0.34 23.85
N ASP A 927 -11.54 1.20 23.89
CA ASP A 927 -10.79 1.61 22.69
C ASP A 927 -10.29 0.41 21.86
N LYS A 928 -9.93 -0.70 22.53
CA LYS A 928 -9.51 -1.94 21.85
C LYS A 928 -10.66 -2.59 21.07
N GLU A 929 -11.87 -2.59 21.62
CA GLU A 929 -13.05 -3.13 20.94
C GLU A 929 -13.46 -2.23 19.77
N LEU A 930 -13.41 -0.91 19.96
CA LEU A 930 -13.64 0.07 18.87
C LEU A 930 -12.65 -0.12 17.72
N ALA A 931 -11.35 -0.25 18.03
CA ALA A 931 -10.32 -0.50 17.03
C ALA A 931 -10.54 -1.82 16.27
N SER A 932 -11.02 -2.85 16.97
CA SER A 932 -11.40 -4.11 16.33
C SER A 932 -12.56 -3.92 15.36
N ILE A 933 -13.63 -3.23 15.78
CA ILE A 933 -14.82 -3.01 14.96
C ILE A 933 -14.49 -2.19 13.71
N GLU A 934 -13.74 -1.10 13.85
CA GLU A 934 -13.31 -0.28 12.72
C GLU A 934 -12.52 -1.07 11.68
N LYS A 935 -11.58 -1.90 12.13
CA LYS A 935 -10.82 -2.79 11.26
C LYS A 935 -11.73 -3.74 10.48
N HIS A 936 -12.78 -4.27 11.11
CA HIS A 936 -13.77 -5.12 10.44
C HIS A 936 -14.62 -4.34 9.42
N LEU A 937 -14.94 -3.07 9.69
CA LEU A 937 -15.61 -2.20 8.72
C LEU A 937 -14.71 -1.93 7.50
N ILE A 938 -13.41 -1.69 7.68
CA ILE A 938 -12.47 -1.52 6.56
C ILE A 938 -12.39 -2.82 5.71
N TYR A 939 -12.43 -4.00 6.33
CA TYR A 939 -12.54 -5.26 5.59
C TYR A 939 -13.86 -5.37 4.82
N ALA A 940 -14.99 -5.00 5.43
CA ALA A 940 -16.28 -4.99 4.74
C ALA A 940 -16.30 -4.01 3.56
N ALA A 941 -15.65 -2.85 3.68
CA ALA A 941 -15.48 -1.92 2.56
C ALA A 941 -14.66 -2.55 1.42
N SER A 942 -13.57 -3.24 1.75
CA SER A 942 -12.77 -3.98 0.76
C SER A 942 -13.59 -5.04 0.03
N PHE A 943 -14.46 -5.77 0.75
CA PHE A 943 -15.36 -6.75 0.15
C PHE A 943 -16.41 -6.10 -0.76
N TYR A 944 -17.04 -5.00 -0.36
CA TYR A 944 -17.95 -4.29 -1.28
C TYR A 944 -17.24 -3.82 -2.55
N SER A 945 -16.03 -3.29 -2.39
CA SER A 945 -15.22 -2.85 -3.52
C SER A 945 -14.85 -4.02 -4.46
N ALA A 946 -14.57 -5.21 -3.92
CA ALA A 946 -14.36 -6.43 -4.71
C ALA A 946 -15.63 -6.99 -5.37
N LEU A 947 -16.83 -6.53 -4.97
CA LEU A 947 -18.10 -6.84 -5.64
C LEU A 947 -18.50 -5.80 -6.69
N GLY A 948 -17.64 -4.81 -6.97
CA GLY A 948 -17.97 -3.66 -7.82
C GLY A 948 -18.89 -2.63 -7.16
N GLU A 949 -19.20 -2.77 -5.87
CA GLU A 949 -20.14 -1.91 -5.12
C GLU A 949 -19.40 -0.73 -4.46
N GLN A 950 -18.71 0.09 -5.25
CA GLN A 950 -17.81 1.14 -4.76
C GLN A 950 -18.53 2.18 -3.87
N GLY A 951 -19.79 2.51 -4.18
CA GLY A 951 -20.60 3.41 -3.34
C GLY A 951 -20.88 2.83 -1.94
N ALA A 952 -21.11 1.53 -1.83
CA ALA A 952 -21.30 0.86 -0.55
C ALA A 952 -19.97 0.77 0.23
N ALA A 953 -18.85 0.54 -0.47
CA ALA A 953 -17.52 0.53 0.13
C ALA A 953 -17.20 1.86 0.81
N VAL A 954 -17.39 2.99 0.11
CA VAL A 954 -17.19 4.34 0.67
C VAL A 954 -18.12 4.59 1.86
N ALA A 955 -19.40 4.21 1.77
CA ALA A 955 -20.34 4.38 2.88
C ALA A 955 -19.94 3.57 4.13
N VAL A 956 -19.27 2.42 3.97
CA VAL A 956 -18.72 1.65 5.10
C VAL A 956 -17.45 2.31 5.66
N LEU A 957 -16.61 2.93 4.82
CA LEU A 957 -15.47 3.73 5.32
C LEU A 957 -15.94 4.96 6.11
N ASP A 958 -17.05 5.58 5.74
CA ASP A 958 -17.65 6.66 6.52
C ASP A 958 -18.10 6.16 7.92
N ARG A 959 -18.62 4.93 8.02
CA ARG A 959 -18.89 4.31 9.33
C ARG A 959 -17.60 4.07 10.11
N ALA A 960 -16.55 3.58 9.46
CA ALA A 960 -15.25 3.36 10.11
C ALA A 960 -14.68 4.67 10.69
N ARG A 961 -14.81 5.81 9.98
CA ARG A 961 -14.44 7.14 10.49
C ARG A 961 -15.14 7.48 11.80
N LEU A 962 -16.46 7.21 11.88
CA LEU A 962 -17.26 7.47 13.09
C LEU A 962 -16.83 6.59 14.27
N VAL A 963 -16.38 5.37 14.00
CA VAL A 963 -15.83 4.48 15.05
C VAL A 963 -14.47 4.98 15.53
N ALA A 964 -13.60 5.41 14.61
CA ALA A 964 -12.31 6.01 14.95
C ALA A 964 -12.49 7.22 15.89
N ASP A 965 -13.47 8.09 15.63
CA ASP A 965 -13.77 9.27 16.48
C ASP A 965 -14.23 8.94 17.91
N ARG A 966 -14.65 7.70 18.18
CA ARG A 966 -15.02 7.26 19.52
C ARG A 966 -13.83 6.82 20.36
N VAL A 967 -12.66 6.61 19.75
CA VAL A 967 -11.43 6.21 20.44
C VAL A 967 -10.89 7.38 21.25
N THR A 968 -10.64 7.15 22.54
CA THR A 968 -10.30 8.24 23.47
C THR A 968 -8.80 8.44 23.68
N VAL A 969 -7.98 7.43 23.40
CA VAL A 969 -6.52 7.53 23.49
C VAL A 969 -5.96 8.19 22.22
N ASP A 970 -5.40 9.40 22.33
CA ASP A 970 -4.90 10.22 21.21
C ASP A 970 -4.05 9.44 20.19
N ASN A 971 -3.05 8.68 20.65
CA ASN A 971 -2.18 7.91 19.76
C ASN A 971 -2.94 6.80 19.02
N GLU A 972 -3.90 6.15 19.68
CA GLU A 972 -4.70 5.10 19.06
C GLU A 972 -5.69 5.71 18.08
N HIS A 973 -6.37 6.81 18.44
CA HIS A 973 -7.25 7.57 17.55
C HIS A 973 -6.54 7.99 16.27
N ILE A 974 -5.31 8.49 16.37
CA ILE A 974 -4.49 8.82 15.20
C ILE A 974 -4.19 7.59 14.35
N ASN A 975 -3.81 6.46 14.96
CA ASN A 975 -3.54 5.22 14.20
C ASN A 975 -4.80 4.70 13.50
N ARG A 976 -5.97 4.84 14.12
CA ARG A 976 -7.27 4.53 13.53
C ARG A 976 -7.58 5.41 12.32
N LEU A 977 -7.39 6.73 12.46
CA LEU A 977 -7.51 7.67 11.34
C LEU A 977 -6.60 7.31 10.15
N ILE A 978 -5.36 6.89 10.42
CA ILE A 978 -4.43 6.44 9.39
C ILE A 978 -4.93 5.14 8.73
N ASP A 979 -5.45 4.18 9.50
CA ASP A 979 -6.02 2.94 8.96
C ASP A 979 -7.27 3.21 8.11
N TRP A 980 -8.11 4.17 8.51
CA TRP A 980 -9.26 4.65 7.72
C TRP A 980 -8.83 5.25 6.39
N VAL A 981 -7.80 6.11 6.37
CA VAL A 981 -7.21 6.65 5.14
C VAL A 981 -6.66 5.52 4.24
N ALA A 982 -5.93 4.58 4.82
CA ALA A 982 -5.45 3.41 4.09
C ALA A 982 -6.61 2.53 3.58
N GLY A 983 -7.78 2.57 4.24
CA GLY A 983 -9.01 1.95 3.78
C GLY A 983 -9.46 2.47 2.41
N TYR A 984 -9.37 3.78 2.15
CA TYR A 984 -9.64 4.35 0.82
C TYR A 984 -8.66 3.83 -0.24
N ALA A 985 -7.37 3.73 0.12
CA ALA A 985 -6.37 3.15 -0.79
C ALA A 985 -6.65 1.66 -1.09
N LYS A 986 -7.11 0.87 -0.10
CA LYS A 986 -7.44 -0.55 -0.27
C LYS A 986 -8.63 -0.79 -1.20
N ILE A 987 -9.55 0.17 -1.30
CA ILE A 987 -10.68 0.10 -2.24
C ILE A 987 -10.33 0.76 -3.58
N ASP A 988 -9.05 1.11 -3.80
CA ASP A 988 -8.54 1.81 -4.99
C ASP A 988 -9.14 3.20 -5.24
N ASP A 989 -9.65 3.87 -4.20
CA ASP A 989 -10.10 5.26 -4.28
C ASP A 989 -8.96 6.22 -3.87
N TYR A 990 -8.03 6.44 -4.81
CA TYR A 990 -6.89 7.33 -4.61
C TYR A 990 -7.32 8.76 -4.27
N SER A 991 -8.34 9.26 -4.96
CA SER A 991 -8.86 10.62 -4.77
C SER A 991 -9.48 10.79 -3.37
N GLY A 992 -10.27 9.81 -2.92
CA GLY A 992 -10.84 9.74 -1.60
C GLY A 992 -9.78 9.62 -0.51
N ALA A 993 -8.72 8.84 -0.76
CA ALA A 993 -7.59 8.71 0.16
C ALA A 993 -6.88 10.06 0.36
N LEU A 994 -6.57 10.79 -0.70
CA LEU A 994 -5.97 12.13 -0.61
C LEU A 994 -6.89 13.14 0.08
N LYS A 995 -8.19 13.06 -0.18
CA LYS A 995 -9.19 13.89 0.52
C LYS A 995 -9.25 13.57 2.01
N ALA A 996 -9.17 12.29 2.37
CA ALA A 996 -9.14 11.83 3.76
C ALA A 996 -7.87 12.28 4.49
N VAL A 997 -6.72 12.30 3.82
CA VAL A 997 -5.48 12.90 4.36
C VAL A 997 -5.67 14.39 4.66
N ARG A 998 -6.27 15.15 3.74
CA ARG A 998 -6.57 16.58 3.95
C ARG A 998 -7.50 16.78 5.15
N ALA A 999 -8.45 15.87 5.38
CA ALA A 999 -9.33 15.92 6.54
C ALA A 999 -8.57 15.73 7.86
N ILE A 1000 -7.65 14.76 7.94
CA ILE A 1000 -6.77 14.59 9.12
C ILE A 1000 -5.92 15.84 9.38
N GLU A 1001 -5.41 16.45 8.31
CA GLU A 1001 -4.59 17.67 8.41
C GLU A 1001 -5.38 18.84 9.02
N GLN A 1002 -6.64 18.99 8.64
CA GLN A 1002 -7.54 20.03 9.16
C GLN A 1002 -7.85 19.88 10.66
N GLU A 1003 -7.73 18.68 11.21
CA GLU A 1003 -7.92 18.40 12.64
C GLU A 1003 -6.69 18.77 13.51
N GLY A 1004 -5.62 19.31 12.91
CA GLY A 1004 -4.45 19.81 13.61
C GLY A 1004 -3.31 18.80 13.79
N PHE A 1005 -3.45 17.59 13.25
CA PHE A 1005 -2.47 16.50 13.38
C PHE A 1005 -1.48 16.43 12.21
N ARG A 1006 -0.66 17.47 12.02
CA ARG A 1006 0.26 17.57 10.86
C ARG A 1006 1.29 16.43 10.74
N VAL A 1007 1.78 15.88 11.85
CA VAL A 1007 2.68 14.69 11.85
C VAL A 1007 1.95 13.43 11.36
N SER A 1008 0.62 13.37 11.54
CA SER A 1008 -0.22 12.26 11.08
C SER A 1008 -0.47 12.29 9.57
N ARG A 1009 -0.38 13.47 8.91
CA ARG A 1009 -0.47 13.60 7.44
C ARG A 1009 0.57 12.72 6.75
N ASN A 1010 1.84 12.85 7.13
CA ASN A 1010 2.92 12.13 6.45
C ASN A 1010 2.79 10.62 6.68
N LYS A 1011 2.44 10.18 7.89
CA LYS A 1011 2.16 8.76 8.18
C LYS A 1011 0.97 8.22 7.39
N ALA A 1012 -0.08 9.03 7.21
CA ALA A 1012 -1.22 8.66 6.38
C ALA A 1012 -0.84 8.52 4.90
N LEU A 1013 -0.01 9.43 4.37
CA LEU A 1013 0.55 9.30 3.01
C LEU A 1013 1.44 8.07 2.87
N LEU A 1014 2.26 7.75 3.87
CA LEU A 1014 3.04 6.51 3.90
C LEU A 1014 2.12 5.29 3.83
N ALA A 1015 1.07 5.23 4.65
CA ALA A 1015 0.14 4.12 4.66
C ALA A 1015 -0.59 3.94 3.30
N ILE A 1016 -0.94 5.04 2.62
CA ILE A 1016 -1.47 4.98 1.25
C ILE A 1016 -0.42 4.39 0.30
N GLY A 1017 0.82 4.91 0.34
CA GLY A 1017 1.88 4.47 -0.55
C GLY A 1017 2.28 3.02 -0.32
N GLU A 1018 2.23 2.52 0.92
CA GLU A 1018 2.45 1.11 1.21
C GLU A 1018 1.38 0.21 0.58
N VAL A 1019 0.11 0.63 0.61
CA VAL A 1019 -0.99 -0.12 -0.04
C VAL A 1019 -0.77 -0.18 -1.55
N TYR A 1020 -0.48 0.96 -2.20
CA TYR A 1020 -0.28 0.98 -3.65
C TYR A 1020 1.02 0.30 -4.09
N ALA A 1021 2.11 0.43 -3.33
CA ALA A 1021 3.39 -0.20 -3.68
C ALA A 1021 3.35 -1.73 -3.53
N ALA A 1022 2.49 -2.24 -2.64
CA ALA A 1022 2.26 -3.65 -2.43
C ALA A 1022 1.01 -4.17 -3.16
N ARG A 1023 0.37 -3.36 -4.01
CA ARG A 1023 -0.82 -3.78 -4.74
C ARG A 1023 -0.45 -4.96 -5.65
N ASP A 1024 -1.24 -6.00 -5.52
CA ASP A 1024 -1.15 -7.23 -6.28
C ASP A 1024 -2.55 -7.83 -6.27
N ASP A 1025 -3.23 -7.73 -7.41
CA ASP A 1025 -4.60 -8.22 -7.56
C ASP A 1025 -4.62 -9.77 -7.65
N PHE A 1026 -3.44 -10.42 -7.81
CA PHE A 1026 -3.25 -11.87 -7.86
C PHE A 1026 -2.19 -12.39 -6.85
N PRO A 1027 -2.36 -12.18 -5.52
CA PRO A 1027 -1.31 -12.37 -4.51
C PRO A 1027 -0.84 -13.82 -4.27
N LYS A 1028 -1.36 -14.78 -5.03
CA LYS A 1028 -0.99 -16.20 -4.96
C LYS A 1028 -0.16 -16.67 -6.15
N ILE A 1029 -0.02 -15.86 -7.19
CA ILE A 1029 0.63 -16.24 -8.44
C ILE A 1029 1.41 -15.03 -8.98
N ASP A 1030 2.73 -15.17 -9.16
CA ASP A 1030 3.58 -14.05 -9.60
C ASP A 1030 3.46 -13.72 -11.12
N THR A 1031 2.62 -14.46 -11.87
CA THR A 1031 2.49 -14.33 -13.33
C THR A 1031 1.69 -13.12 -13.78
N ALA A 1032 0.88 -12.53 -12.90
CA ALA A 1032 0.09 -11.33 -13.15
C ALA A 1032 -0.09 -10.57 -11.83
N GLY A 1033 -0.53 -9.31 -11.88
CA GLY A 1033 -0.73 -8.54 -10.65
C GLY A 1033 -1.67 -7.34 -10.77
N VAL A 1034 -2.29 -7.12 -11.94
CA VAL A 1034 -3.18 -5.99 -12.20
C VAL A 1034 -4.47 -6.52 -12.82
N ASP A 1035 -5.58 -6.11 -12.21
CA ASP A 1035 -6.97 -6.35 -12.62
C ASP A 1035 -7.78 -5.08 -12.25
N ILE A 1036 -7.97 -4.20 -13.23
CA ILE A 1036 -8.55 -2.86 -13.02
C ILE A 1036 -10.05 -2.95 -12.70
N ASP A 1037 -10.81 -3.74 -13.46
CA ASP A 1037 -12.27 -3.85 -13.34
C ASP A 1037 -12.71 -4.90 -12.29
N ARG A 1038 -11.77 -5.76 -11.86
CA ARG A 1038 -11.91 -6.78 -10.82
C ARG A 1038 -12.81 -7.94 -11.19
N ASP A 1039 -12.86 -8.28 -12.47
CA ASP A 1039 -13.61 -9.44 -12.95
C ASP A 1039 -12.88 -10.77 -12.69
N GLY A 1040 -11.62 -10.72 -12.24
CA GLY A 1040 -10.76 -11.86 -11.93
C GLY A 1040 -9.89 -12.32 -13.09
N GLN A 1041 -9.88 -11.60 -14.21
CA GLN A 1041 -9.00 -11.80 -15.35
C GLN A 1041 -7.87 -10.74 -15.32
N PRO A 1042 -6.60 -11.12 -15.53
CA PRO A 1042 -5.52 -10.14 -15.56
C PRO A 1042 -5.55 -9.26 -16.81
N ASP A 1043 -5.35 -7.96 -16.64
CA ASP A 1043 -5.20 -7.00 -17.74
C ASP A 1043 -3.96 -7.31 -18.61
N PHE A 1044 -2.91 -7.84 -17.98
CA PHE A 1044 -1.68 -8.31 -18.61
C PHE A 1044 -0.89 -9.23 -17.69
N PHE A 1045 -0.02 -10.06 -18.28
CA PHE A 1045 0.96 -10.87 -17.57
C PHE A 1045 2.23 -10.07 -17.25
N ASN A 1046 2.89 -10.45 -16.16
CA ASN A 1046 4.20 -9.92 -15.76
C ASN A 1046 5.21 -10.10 -16.92
N PRO A 1047 5.98 -9.08 -17.30
CA PRO A 1047 6.90 -9.17 -18.42
C PRO A 1047 8.07 -10.16 -18.20
N LEU A 1048 8.31 -10.60 -16.96
CA LEU A 1048 9.29 -11.64 -16.63
C LEU A 1048 8.70 -13.05 -16.62
N ALA A 1049 7.38 -13.21 -16.67
CA ALA A 1049 6.73 -14.51 -16.66
C ALA A 1049 7.02 -15.28 -17.96
N THR A 1050 7.41 -16.54 -17.82
CA THR A 1050 7.61 -17.46 -18.93
C THR A 1050 6.29 -17.99 -19.47
N ALA A 1051 6.28 -18.45 -20.72
CA ALA A 1051 5.10 -19.06 -21.33
C ALA A 1051 4.60 -20.30 -20.56
N GLU A 1052 5.51 -21.05 -19.93
CA GLU A 1052 5.16 -22.21 -19.10
C GLU A 1052 4.48 -21.78 -17.79
N GLU A 1053 4.97 -20.73 -17.13
CA GLU A 1053 4.34 -20.19 -15.92
C GLU A 1053 2.94 -19.64 -16.22
N ILE A 1054 2.78 -18.89 -17.32
CA ILE A 1054 1.48 -18.41 -17.78
C ILE A 1054 0.53 -19.59 -18.07
N GLN A 1055 1.01 -20.65 -18.71
CA GLN A 1055 0.19 -21.83 -18.97
C GLN A 1055 -0.22 -22.55 -17.67
N ASN A 1056 0.70 -22.65 -16.70
CA ASN A 1056 0.49 -23.33 -15.41
C ASN A 1056 -0.41 -22.53 -14.46
N SER A 1057 -0.50 -21.21 -14.61
CA SER A 1057 -1.39 -20.37 -13.80
C SER A 1057 -2.87 -20.60 -14.11
N GLY A 1058 -3.18 -21.00 -15.36
CA GLY A 1058 -4.56 -21.16 -15.83
C GLY A 1058 -5.31 -19.85 -16.05
N LEU A 1059 -4.64 -18.70 -15.94
CA LEU A 1059 -5.21 -17.38 -16.17
C LEU A 1059 -5.34 -17.07 -17.66
N ILE A 1060 -6.31 -16.22 -18.01
CA ILE A 1060 -6.56 -15.73 -19.37
C ILE A 1060 -6.56 -14.21 -19.30
N THR A 1061 -5.85 -13.56 -20.21
CA THR A 1061 -5.82 -12.09 -20.29
C THR A 1061 -7.21 -11.54 -20.59
N ASP A 1062 -7.58 -10.46 -19.91
CA ASP A 1062 -8.82 -9.74 -20.19
C ASP A 1062 -8.76 -9.01 -21.55
N ASP A 1063 -9.86 -8.95 -22.28
CA ASP A 1063 -9.97 -8.25 -23.56
C ASP A 1063 -10.75 -6.92 -23.43
N ASP A 1064 -11.19 -6.54 -22.23
CA ASP A 1064 -12.01 -5.36 -21.89
C ASP A 1064 -11.58 -4.78 -20.52
N MET A 1065 -10.35 -4.26 -20.42
CA MET A 1065 -9.67 -4.01 -19.12
C MET A 1065 -10.39 -3.02 -18.19
N ASP A 1066 -11.29 -2.19 -18.69
CA ASP A 1066 -12.11 -1.31 -17.84
C ASP A 1066 -13.52 -1.82 -17.59
N GLY A 1067 -13.96 -2.87 -18.28
CA GLY A 1067 -15.23 -3.54 -18.13
C GLY A 1067 -16.43 -2.75 -18.69
N ASP A 1068 -16.20 -1.76 -19.56
CA ASP A 1068 -17.28 -0.94 -20.11
C ASP A 1068 -18.09 -1.64 -21.23
N GLY A 1069 -17.60 -2.79 -21.71
CA GLY A 1069 -18.20 -3.61 -22.74
C GLY A 1069 -17.69 -3.33 -24.15
N VAL A 1070 -16.67 -2.50 -24.31
CA VAL A 1070 -15.97 -2.22 -25.57
C VAL A 1070 -14.60 -2.89 -25.55
N PRO A 1071 -14.34 -3.92 -26.39
CA PRO A 1071 -13.04 -4.59 -26.40
C PRO A 1071 -11.88 -3.62 -26.68
N ASP A 1072 -10.76 -3.78 -25.98
CA ASP A 1072 -9.59 -2.85 -26.01
C ASP A 1072 -9.09 -2.55 -27.43
N ALA A 1073 -9.21 -3.53 -28.33
CA ALA A 1073 -8.82 -3.42 -29.74
C ALA A 1073 -9.63 -2.36 -30.53
N GLN A 1074 -10.78 -1.98 -30.00
CA GLN A 1074 -11.73 -1.01 -30.56
C GLN A 1074 -11.93 0.18 -29.65
N ASP A 1075 -11.48 0.11 -28.40
CA ASP A 1075 -11.59 1.18 -27.45
C ASP A 1075 -10.40 2.14 -27.53
N ALA A 1076 -10.71 3.42 -27.71
CA ALA A 1076 -9.70 4.47 -27.68
C ALA A 1076 -9.27 4.81 -26.25
N ARG A 1077 -10.00 4.37 -25.21
CA ARG A 1077 -9.67 4.63 -23.81
C ARG A 1077 -9.75 3.36 -22.94
N PRO A 1078 -8.96 2.31 -23.26
CA PRO A 1078 -9.13 0.93 -22.77
C PRO A 1078 -8.82 0.72 -21.27
N MET A 1079 -8.73 1.79 -20.48
CA MET A 1079 -8.51 1.75 -19.03
C MET A 1079 -9.36 2.85 -18.34
N TYR A 1080 -10.39 3.33 -19.01
CA TYR A 1080 -11.24 4.42 -18.56
C TYR A 1080 -12.68 4.06 -18.83
N PHE A 1081 -13.32 3.54 -17.78
CA PHE A 1081 -14.72 3.12 -17.84
C PHE A 1081 -15.62 4.22 -18.40
N ASP A 1082 -16.07 4.04 -19.64
CA ASP A 1082 -17.11 4.88 -20.18
C ASP A 1082 -18.43 4.42 -19.59
N ASN A 1083 -19.04 5.26 -18.75
CA ASN A 1083 -20.40 5.06 -18.26
C ASN A 1083 -21.38 4.99 -19.46
N ALA A 1084 -21.53 3.80 -20.02
CA ALA A 1084 -22.28 3.47 -21.21
C ALA A 1084 -23.33 2.41 -20.89
N ARG A 1085 -24.18 2.66 -19.87
CA ARG A 1085 -25.54 2.09 -19.81
C ARG A 1085 -26.56 3.10 -19.31
#